data_AF-A0A0C9M6U1-F1
#
_entry.id   AF-A0A0C9M6U1-F1
#
_cell.length_a   1.000
_cell.length_b   1.000
_cell.length_c   1.000
_cell.angle_alpha   90.00
_cell.angle_beta   90.00
_cell.angle_gamma   90.00
#
_symmetry.space_group_name_H-M   'P 1'
#
loop_
_entity.id
_entity.type
_entity.pdbx_description
1 polymer ?
#
loop_
_entity_poly.entity_id
_entity_poly.type
_entity_poly.pdbx_seq_one_letter_code
_entity_poly.pdbx_strand_id
1 'polypeptide(L)'
;MLSDSLRQLVGFILVAVCWGSTNPLIKAGSAGLDKVSEKYPQGGLKKWLAELKYLFTKWQYVLPLALNLSGSVVYYYTLGKSGNLEPNKRALEYTIDKTSIDMSLAVPITNSLTFIFSLLTGLCLGEKMGGRDAWLGMGLVVIGHLFSLVAYTNVMSLTDEEFRAKLEKHFSLYRINLRSPLASQVAPNHWYRVDLLLVNELGLFRRSDIEPDGQVILACDLYTPSTEGGTTPFSCVDLDWELEIRPARTFTEGRLSVDALPVPGFVSSGKGAFEYRIKSKHTNPTTASTAKQAKFLHMRPVQLVNFPKEQRSDYNLETILPLVIGPIEIDPTLQPTLDTSLPLELWPNSAAVEMVYEGYRVFSTSESPPVNIAIHEMWDSGIPGKIWDSALVMLDVMKNIIDLHPEYINQKHTLDLSAGTGLLGLYIASMMASPHSALKQGKITITELDEAVDLIDQNIVINEFLSNNAQVKLQTRNLLWGNTKQAEACGKADLIIASDVLYEAQFFEDLVKAFVDLSTESTRIYIGYKRRGFDEAEERRFWSLCGAYFNVKLLTYQGQEDEDDGLVPPMTLETGVQLYRESFLLSFSKHPLLPLQEEQQQLQEEGQVLQHLDQYRQDLSSSIIHCFWGCFDMLPTFLFAASSMSVIAYLYSVLLIPTVMTATIANLRSDPNSTVFNGTAEVPLDIKCPFLSPRTSSPLNVRDLRPDDFRIVMGLGDSVMAGFAAKGVQDNNFFNIENLYENRGISFAMGGDANIVTVPNIMNYYSYDLMGSSKGDHIISICFGNQICPDGQYRPKIDVLNAAQSGARSLNLNHQIDYILGYLDKIYKAGGAKPTDWKLLTVFIGSNDICHSCTEITSLPPAFSVNVLAAIERIRTSMSNAHHLNTVGMMRVQDIVVNTANFTDYCQPIPGSNFIGHDHECECSHSAANLTIMSDLFPQYNQALQGVAQHFQSSVFEADQQFAVVYQPLLVDIFSFPIEAISNIDCFHPSTLAHNWLSKMLWRMMFMQPDQKQETLKFDANAPIFCPTDEDRITTL
;
A
#
# COMPACT_ATOMS: atom_id res chain seq x y z
N MET A 1 -14.59 39.12 18.72
CA MET A 1 -13.49 38.31 18.16
C MET A 1 -14.03 37.66 16.89
N LEU A 2 -13.46 37.99 15.72
CA LEU A 2 -13.83 37.39 14.44
C LEU A 2 -13.18 36.00 14.33
N SER A 3 -13.88 35.02 13.74
CA SER A 3 -13.35 33.66 13.54
C SER A 3 -12.16 33.66 12.59
N ASP A 4 -11.14 32.84 12.88
CA ASP A 4 -9.89 32.80 12.11
C ASP A 4 -10.08 32.36 10.65
N SER A 5 -11.16 31.62 10.36
CA SER A 5 -11.58 31.27 9.00
C SER A 5 -11.88 32.49 8.12
N LEU A 6 -12.44 33.58 8.68
CA LEU A 6 -12.73 34.79 7.90
C LEU A 6 -11.44 35.52 7.52
N ARG A 7 -10.41 35.49 8.38
CA ARG A 7 -9.10 36.11 8.09
C ARG A 7 -8.37 35.37 6.98
N GLN A 8 -8.42 34.03 6.98
CA GLN A 8 -7.82 33.20 5.95
C GLN A 8 -8.50 33.42 4.59
N LEU A 9 -9.84 33.46 4.56
CA LEU A 9 -10.59 33.74 3.34
C LEU A 9 -10.24 35.11 2.74
N VAL A 10 -10.14 36.15 3.58
CA VAL A 10 -9.71 37.49 3.15
C VAL A 10 -8.27 37.47 2.63
N GLY A 11 -7.37 36.70 3.25
CA GLY A 11 -6.00 36.49 2.79
C GLY A 11 -5.94 35.90 1.38
N PHE A 12 -6.69 34.84 1.11
CA PHE A 12 -6.73 34.23 -0.23
C PHE A 12 -7.34 35.14 -1.30
N ILE A 13 -8.37 35.93 -0.95
CA ILE A 13 -8.92 36.94 -1.85
C ILE A 13 -7.88 38.01 -2.18
N LEU A 14 -7.09 38.46 -1.19
CA LEU A 14 -6.03 39.45 -1.41
C LEU A 14 -4.91 38.91 -2.32
N VAL A 15 -4.52 37.65 -2.16
CA VAL A 15 -3.56 36.99 -3.06
C VAL A 15 -4.10 36.96 -4.48
N ALA A 16 -5.37 36.57 -4.64
CA ALA A 16 -6.01 36.50 -5.93
C ALA A 16 -6.13 37.87 -6.62
N VAL A 17 -6.40 38.93 -5.87
CA VAL A 17 -6.37 40.31 -6.39
C VAL A 17 -4.96 40.70 -6.82
N CYS A 18 -3.93 40.38 -6.00
CA CYS A 18 -2.54 40.69 -6.29
C CYS A 18 -2.05 39.98 -7.54
N TRP A 19 -2.31 38.69 -7.68
CA TRP A 19 -1.91 37.95 -8.87
C TRP A 19 -2.75 38.33 -10.09
N GLY A 20 -4.07 38.38 -9.90
CA GLY A 20 -4.99 38.55 -11.01
C GLY A 20 -4.91 39.94 -11.62
N SER A 21 -4.94 40.98 -10.80
CA SER A 21 -5.01 42.35 -11.31
C SER A 21 -3.68 42.81 -11.95
N THR A 22 -2.55 42.24 -11.54
CA THR A 22 -1.25 42.66 -12.08
C THR A 22 -0.89 41.96 -13.38
N ASN A 23 -1.34 40.73 -13.63
CA ASN A 23 -0.96 39.97 -14.83
C ASN A 23 -1.25 40.73 -16.15
N PRO A 24 -2.45 41.32 -16.36
CA PRO A 24 -2.72 42.15 -17.53
C PRO A 24 -1.89 43.45 -17.58
N LEU A 25 -1.60 44.05 -16.42
CA LEU A 25 -0.77 45.26 -16.32
C LEU A 25 0.69 44.98 -16.67
N ILE A 26 1.23 43.82 -16.26
CA ILE A 26 2.57 43.36 -16.65
C ILE A 26 2.64 43.18 -18.17
N LYS A 27 1.61 42.55 -18.76
CA LYS A 27 1.49 42.38 -20.22
C LYS A 27 1.38 43.71 -20.97
N ALA A 28 0.64 44.68 -20.44
CA ALA A 28 0.60 46.03 -21.01
C ALA A 28 1.94 46.77 -20.85
N GLY A 29 2.60 46.59 -19.69
CA GLY A 29 3.90 47.18 -19.37
C GLY A 29 5.05 46.68 -20.25
N SER A 30 4.95 45.43 -20.74
CA SER A 30 5.92 44.85 -21.68
C SER A 30 5.72 45.30 -23.13
N ALA A 31 4.71 46.12 -23.43
CA ALA A 31 4.45 46.59 -24.79
C ALA A 31 5.69 47.29 -25.42
N GLY A 32 5.96 46.93 -26.68
CA GLY A 32 7.10 47.43 -27.45
C GLY A 32 8.42 46.69 -27.20
N LEU A 33 8.42 45.62 -26.40
CA LEU A 33 9.55 44.71 -26.26
C LEU A 33 9.97 44.13 -27.62
N ASP A 34 8.99 43.78 -28.47
CA ASP A 34 9.24 43.22 -29.81
C ASP A 34 10.10 44.15 -30.70
N LYS A 35 9.94 45.47 -30.58
CA LYS A 35 10.76 46.45 -31.32
C LYS A 35 12.20 46.52 -30.80
N VAL A 36 12.43 46.16 -29.54
CA VAL A 36 13.76 46.00 -28.95
C VAL A 36 14.35 44.67 -29.44
N SER A 37 13.54 43.61 -29.46
CA SER A 37 13.89 42.29 -29.99
C SER A 37 14.31 42.35 -31.47
N GLU A 38 13.60 43.12 -32.30
CA GLU A 38 13.86 43.28 -33.75
C GLU A 38 15.20 43.98 -34.05
N LYS A 39 15.72 44.82 -33.14
CA LYS A 39 17.04 45.47 -33.31
C LYS A 39 18.21 44.48 -33.17
N TYR A 40 17.95 43.27 -32.70
CA TYR A 40 18.93 42.21 -32.54
C TYR A 40 18.45 40.95 -33.27
N PRO A 41 18.38 40.98 -34.63
CA PRO A 41 17.80 39.90 -35.43
C PRO A 41 18.61 38.59 -35.37
N GLN A 42 19.88 38.67 -34.98
CA GLN A 42 20.79 37.52 -34.77
C GLN A 42 20.53 36.78 -33.44
N GLY A 43 19.64 37.30 -32.57
CA GLY A 43 19.32 36.69 -31.26
C GLY A 43 20.46 36.75 -30.23
N GLY A 44 20.44 35.83 -29.26
CA GLY A 44 21.53 35.63 -28.28
C GLY A 44 21.49 36.55 -27.05
N LEU A 45 22.56 36.47 -26.23
CA LEU A 45 22.71 37.19 -24.95
C LEU A 45 22.52 38.71 -25.07
N LYS A 46 22.90 39.30 -26.21
CA LYS A 46 22.75 40.75 -26.44
C LYS A 46 21.30 41.19 -26.60
N LYS A 47 20.48 40.37 -27.29
CA LYS A 47 19.03 40.59 -27.40
C LYS A 47 18.40 40.51 -26.01
N TRP A 48 18.73 39.46 -25.28
CA TRP A 48 18.20 39.22 -23.94
C TRP A 48 18.55 40.35 -22.96
N LEU A 49 19.80 40.84 -22.96
CA LEU A 49 20.22 41.94 -22.07
C LEU A 49 19.52 43.26 -22.42
N ALA A 50 19.26 43.50 -23.71
CA ALA A 50 18.52 44.67 -24.17
C ALA A 50 17.03 44.59 -23.79
N GLU A 51 16.42 43.40 -23.90
CA GLU A 51 15.04 43.14 -23.46
C GLU A 51 14.89 43.35 -21.96
N LEU A 52 15.80 42.82 -21.15
CA LEU A 52 15.80 43.06 -19.71
C LEU A 52 15.97 44.52 -19.36
N LYS A 53 16.96 45.19 -19.97
CA LYS A 53 17.17 46.62 -19.73
C LYS A 53 15.91 47.42 -20.06
N TYR A 54 15.20 47.06 -21.13
CA TYR A 54 13.96 47.73 -21.51
C TYR A 54 12.83 47.49 -20.51
N LEU A 55 12.61 46.26 -20.06
CA LEU A 55 11.55 45.94 -19.10
C LEU A 55 11.82 46.55 -17.72
N PHE A 56 13.05 46.44 -17.21
CA PHE A 56 13.43 46.94 -15.89
C PHE A 56 13.57 48.46 -15.81
N THR A 57 13.64 49.17 -16.95
CA THR A 57 13.56 50.65 -16.97
C THR A 57 12.14 51.18 -17.10
N LYS A 58 11.15 50.31 -17.33
CA LYS A 58 9.74 50.67 -17.39
C LYS A 58 9.04 50.44 -16.06
N TRP A 59 8.72 51.54 -15.37
CA TRP A 59 7.96 51.46 -14.13
C TRP A 59 6.58 50.81 -14.32
N GLN A 60 5.96 50.96 -15.50
CA GLN A 60 4.68 50.32 -15.84
C GLN A 60 4.75 48.78 -15.90
N TYR A 61 5.97 48.21 -15.98
CA TYR A 61 6.20 46.77 -15.89
C TYR A 61 6.67 46.38 -14.48
N VAL A 62 7.65 47.13 -13.94
CA VAL A 62 8.29 46.81 -12.65
C VAL A 62 7.32 46.89 -11.47
N LEU A 63 6.45 47.90 -11.43
CA LEU A 63 5.53 48.09 -10.30
C LEU A 63 4.44 47.00 -10.23
N PRO A 64 3.74 46.66 -11.33
CA PRO A 64 2.83 45.52 -11.35
C PRO A 64 3.53 44.18 -11.04
N LEU A 65 4.76 43.98 -11.52
CA LEU A 65 5.53 42.78 -11.23
C LEU A 65 5.87 42.65 -9.74
N ALA A 66 6.28 43.74 -9.08
CA ALA A 66 6.55 43.74 -7.65
C ALA A 66 5.30 43.42 -6.82
N LEU A 67 4.15 43.98 -7.20
CA LEU A 67 2.86 43.67 -6.57
C LEU A 67 2.44 42.21 -6.81
N ASN A 68 2.67 41.68 -8.01
CA ASN A 68 2.38 40.28 -8.33
C ASN A 68 3.18 39.32 -7.42
N LEU A 69 4.48 39.55 -7.30
CA LEU A 69 5.38 38.75 -6.46
C LEU A 69 5.03 38.86 -4.98
N SER A 70 4.50 40.00 -4.53
CA SER A 70 4.03 40.16 -3.14
C SER A 70 2.84 39.26 -2.81
N GLY A 71 2.01 38.91 -3.80
CA GLY A 71 0.89 37.98 -3.63
C GLY A 71 1.34 36.62 -3.10
N SER A 72 2.49 36.11 -3.54
CA SER A 72 3.04 34.82 -3.08
C SER A 72 3.45 34.83 -1.61
N VAL A 73 3.93 35.98 -1.10
CA VAL A 73 4.28 36.16 0.32
C VAL A 73 3.02 36.19 1.19
N VAL A 74 1.97 36.91 0.73
CA VAL A 74 0.68 36.93 1.42
C VAL A 74 0.05 35.53 1.41
N TYR A 75 0.19 34.78 0.32
CA TYR A 75 -0.29 33.41 0.21
C TYR A 75 0.38 32.49 1.22
N TYR A 76 1.72 32.52 1.30
CA TYR A 76 2.49 31.76 2.26
C TYR A 76 2.14 32.12 3.72
N TYR A 77 1.99 33.41 4.03
CA TYR A 77 1.63 33.84 5.38
C TYR A 77 0.19 33.46 5.76
N THR A 78 -0.73 33.48 4.79
CA THR A 78 -2.13 33.06 4.98
C THR A 78 -2.21 31.55 5.27
N LEU A 79 -1.28 30.76 4.72
CA LEU A 79 -1.15 29.32 5.01
C LEU A 79 -0.43 29.04 6.35
N GLY A 80 0.59 29.83 6.72
CA GLY A 80 1.53 29.49 7.80
C GLY A 80 1.13 29.85 9.24
N LYS A 81 -0.07 30.38 9.49
CA LYS A 81 -0.48 30.84 10.85
C LYS A 81 -1.23 29.79 11.69
N SER A 82 -0.99 28.50 11.45
CA SER A 82 -1.63 27.36 12.12
C SER A 82 -0.74 26.61 13.14
N GLY A 83 0.44 27.12 13.50
CA GLY A 83 1.39 26.30 14.27
C GLY A 83 2.41 27.06 15.11
N ASN A 84 1.96 27.97 15.99
CA ASN A 84 2.86 28.50 17.04
C ASN A 84 2.09 28.75 18.34
N LEU A 85 2.17 27.80 19.27
CA LEU A 85 1.94 28.02 20.71
C LEU A 85 3.06 27.35 21.51
N GLU A 86 3.54 28.08 22.52
CA GLU A 86 4.75 27.83 23.33
C GLU A 86 4.71 26.54 24.19
N PRO A 87 5.88 25.99 24.56
CA PRO A 87 5.99 24.76 25.34
C PRO A 87 5.98 25.07 26.84
N ASN A 88 4.80 25.20 27.46
CA ASN A 88 4.60 24.89 28.89
C ASN A 88 3.14 25.06 29.30
N LYS A 89 2.36 23.98 29.24
CA LYS A 89 1.24 23.65 30.16
C LYS A 89 0.69 22.27 29.80
N ARG A 90 0.95 21.28 30.66
CA ARG A 90 0.27 19.98 30.65
C ARG A 90 -1.04 20.08 31.44
N ALA A 91 -2.05 19.39 30.93
CA ALA A 91 -3.32 19.00 31.54
C ALA A 91 -4.44 20.06 31.57
N LEU A 92 -5.61 19.65 31.05
CA LEU A 92 -6.90 20.36 30.89
C LEU A 92 -6.97 21.45 29.82
N GLU A 93 -7.12 21.03 28.56
CA GLU A 93 -7.99 21.65 27.53
C GLU A 93 -7.77 20.85 26.22
N TYR A 94 -8.51 19.76 26.04
CA TYR A 94 -8.60 19.03 24.77
C TYR A 94 -9.88 19.45 24.04
N THR A 95 -10.11 20.75 23.91
CA THR A 95 -11.23 21.28 23.15
C THR A 95 -10.83 22.67 22.65
N ILE A 96 -10.97 22.88 21.34
CA ILE A 96 -10.76 24.13 20.59
C ILE A 96 -9.30 24.38 20.15
N ASP A 97 -8.93 23.85 18.98
CA ASP A 97 -8.53 24.68 17.82
C ASP A 97 -8.49 23.82 16.53
N LYS A 98 -9.55 23.89 15.71
CA LYS A 98 -9.60 23.28 14.36
C LYS A 98 -10.18 24.32 13.40
N THR A 99 -9.36 25.24 12.93
CA THR A 99 -9.69 26.13 11.79
C THR A 99 -8.51 26.28 10.83
N SER A 100 -8.07 25.18 10.24
CA SER A 100 -7.14 25.19 9.09
C SER A 100 -7.91 24.85 7.80
N ILE A 101 -7.92 25.75 6.83
CA ILE A 101 -8.32 25.41 5.46
C ILE A 101 -7.22 24.54 4.84
N ASP A 102 -7.59 23.35 4.38
CA ASP A 102 -6.68 22.36 3.81
C ASP A 102 -5.99 22.89 2.54
N MET A 103 -4.73 22.49 2.28
CA MET A 103 -3.92 22.95 1.14
C MET A 103 -4.61 22.66 -0.21
N SER A 104 -5.36 21.56 -0.25
CA SER A 104 -6.19 21.12 -1.38
C SER A 104 -7.33 22.08 -1.71
N LEU A 105 -7.69 23.01 -0.80
CA LEU A 105 -8.76 23.99 -0.97
C LEU A 105 -8.25 25.41 -1.26
N ALA A 106 -7.12 25.79 -0.66
CA ALA A 106 -6.50 27.10 -0.82
C ALA A 106 -6.06 27.37 -2.27
N VAL A 107 -5.52 26.35 -2.94
CA VAL A 107 -4.98 26.44 -4.31
C VAL A 107 -6.09 26.66 -5.35
N PRO A 108 -7.19 25.86 -5.39
CA PRO A 108 -8.27 26.10 -6.37
C PRO A 108 -8.97 27.46 -6.19
N ILE A 109 -9.27 27.86 -4.95
CA ILE A 109 -9.98 29.13 -4.67
C ILE A 109 -9.13 30.33 -5.14
N THR A 110 -7.85 30.34 -4.81
CA THR A 110 -6.94 31.44 -5.13
C THR A 110 -6.68 31.54 -6.64
N ASN A 111 -6.45 30.41 -7.30
CA ASN A 111 -6.21 30.38 -8.75
C ASN A 111 -7.43 30.84 -9.57
N SER A 112 -8.64 30.51 -9.12
CA SER A 112 -9.86 30.87 -9.84
C SER A 112 -10.25 32.33 -9.65
N LEU A 113 -10.11 32.87 -8.44
CA LEU A 113 -10.28 34.30 -8.21
C LEU A 113 -9.20 35.11 -8.96
N THR A 114 -7.96 34.60 -9.05
CA THR A 114 -6.88 35.20 -9.84
C THR A 114 -7.26 35.35 -11.31
N PHE A 115 -7.91 34.32 -11.88
CA PHE A 115 -8.40 34.38 -13.26
C PHE A 115 -9.49 35.45 -13.43
N ILE A 116 -10.46 35.53 -12.51
CA ILE A 116 -11.52 36.54 -12.53
C ILE A 116 -10.95 37.96 -12.45
N PHE A 117 -10.02 38.22 -11.53
CA PHE A 117 -9.38 39.53 -11.40
C PHE A 117 -8.48 39.89 -12.59
N SER A 118 -7.82 38.90 -13.21
CA SER A 118 -7.09 39.09 -14.49
C SER A 118 -8.02 39.54 -15.60
N LEU A 119 -9.19 38.92 -15.69
CA LEU A 119 -10.16 39.22 -16.72
C LEU A 119 -10.77 40.62 -16.56
N LEU A 120 -11.18 40.97 -15.34
CA LEU A 120 -11.72 42.29 -15.01
C LEU A 120 -10.69 43.39 -15.29
N THR A 121 -9.42 43.14 -14.96
CA THR A 121 -8.37 44.12 -15.19
C THR A 121 -8.01 44.24 -16.67
N GLY A 122 -7.99 43.12 -17.41
CA GLY A 122 -7.85 43.14 -18.87
C GLY A 122 -8.96 43.92 -19.58
N LEU A 123 -10.22 43.75 -19.14
CA LEU A 123 -11.36 44.55 -19.62
C LEU A 123 -11.19 46.04 -19.34
N CYS A 124 -10.78 46.41 -18.13
CA CYS A 124 -10.51 47.80 -17.75
C CYS A 124 -9.36 48.43 -18.58
N LEU A 125 -8.42 47.62 -19.07
CA LEU A 125 -7.34 48.04 -19.97
C LEU A 125 -7.75 48.07 -21.45
N GLY A 126 -9.02 47.77 -21.75
CA GLY A 126 -9.56 47.80 -23.11
C GLY A 126 -9.23 46.57 -23.96
N GLU A 127 -8.80 45.46 -23.35
CA GLU A 127 -8.61 44.20 -24.07
C GLU A 127 -9.97 43.67 -24.55
N LYS A 128 -10.07 43.36 -25.85
CA LYS A 128 -11.28 42.73 -26.40
C LYS A 128 -11.33 41.28 -25.92
N MET A 129 -12.35 40.93 -25.15
CA MET A 129 -12.59 39.54 -24.78
C MET A 129 -12.72 38.65 -26.01
N GLY A 130 -12.07 37.48 -25.95
CA GLY A 130 -12.14 36.46 -27.00
C GLY A 130 -13.57 36.05 -27.34
N GLY A 131 -13.73 35.39 -28.48
CA GLY A 131 -15.03 34.95 -29.02
C GLY A 131 -15.79 33.97 -28.11
N ARG A 132 -16.88 33.39 -28.63
CA ARG A 132 -17.80 32.50 -27.90
C ARG A 132 -17.10 31.38 -27.10
N ASP A 133 -15.96 30.89 -27.58
CA ASP A 133 -15.18 29.82 -26.94
C ASP A 133 -14.56 30.26 -25.60
N ALA A 134 -14.17 31.53 -25.47
CA ALA A 134 -13.64 32.07 -24.21
C ALA A 134 -14.73 32.20 -23.14
N TRP A 135 -15.96 32.54 -23.55
CA TRP A 135 -17.14 32.55 -22.66
C TRP A 135 -17.55 31.15 -22.22
N LEU A 136 -17.46 30.17 -23.13
CA LEU A 136 -17.70 28.76 -22.83
C LEU A 136 -16.66 28.20 -21.86
N GLY A 137 -15.37 28.44 -22.10
CA GLY A 137 -14.30 28.04 -21.18
C GLY A 137 -14.47 28.68 -19.80
N MET A 138 -14.86 29.96 -19.75
CA MET A 138 -15.14 30.64 -18.49
C MET A 138 -16.37 30.06 -17.76
N GLY A 139 -17.43 29.72 -18.49
CA GLY A 139 -18.59 29.04 -17.92
C GLY A 139 -18.22 27.69 -17.32
N LEU A 140 -17.39 26.89 -18.01
CA LEU A 140 -16.93 25.58 -17.53
C LEU A 140 -16.06 25.69 -16.27
N VAL A 141 -15.19 26.70 -16.18
CA VAL A 141 -14.38 26.94 -14.96
C VAL A 141 -15.27 27.32 -13.77
N VAL A 142 -16.25 28.21 -13.97
CA VAL A 142 -17.19 28.60 -12.90
C VAL A 142 -18.08 27.43 -12.47
N ILE A 143 -18.56 26.62 -13.41
CA ILE A 143 -19.36 25.42 -13.14
C ILE A 143 -18.53 24.39 -12.37
N GLY A 144 -17.29 24.10 -12.80
CA GLY A 144 -16.39 23.19 -12.09
C GLY A 144 -16.14 23.64 -10.65
N HIS A 145 -16.06 24.95 -10.40
CA HIS A 145 -15.88 25.50 -9.05
C HIS A 145 -17.16 25.44 -8.21
N LEU A 146 -18.34 25.66 -8.79
CA LEU A 146 -19.60 25.42 -8.09
C LEU A 146 -19.73 23.94 -7.68
N PHE A 147 -19.30 23.01 -8.54
CA PHE A 147 -19.23 21.59 -8.18
C PHE A 147 -18.22 21.31 -7.08
N SER A 148 -17.02 21.89 -7.10
CA SER A 148 -16.04 21.74 -6.01
C SER A 148 -16.51 22.35 -4.69
N LEU A 149 -17.21 23.50 -4.72
CA LEU A 149 -17.75 24.15 -3.53
C LEU A 149 -18.92 23.35 -2.95
N VAL A 150 -19.80 22.82 -3.79
CA VAL A 150 -20.94 21.95 -3.41
C VAL A 150 -20.43 20.61 -2.87
N ALA A 151 -19.43 20.00 -3.52
CA ALA A 151 -18.75 18.82 -3.01
C ALA A 151 -18.10 19.09 -1.65
N TYR A 152 -17.48 20.26 -1.46
CA TYR A 152 -16.87 20.65 -0.19
C TYR A 152 -17.90 20.90 0.93
N THR A 153 -19.04 21.56 0.64
CA THR A 153 -20.13 21.72 1.62
C THR A 153 -20.76 20.37 2.00
N ASN A 154 -20.73 19.39 1.11
CA ASN A 154 -21.20 18.03 1.38
C ASN A 154 -20.17 17.16 2.14
N VAL A 155 -18.87 17.44 2.02
CA VAL A 155 -17.79 16.68 2.68
C VAL A 155 -17.46 17.20 4.09
N MET A 156 -17.64 18.50 4.37
CA MET A 156 -17.32 19.08 5.69
C MET A 156 -18.47 19.06 6.71
N SER A 157 -19.37 18.08 6.64
CA SER A 157 -20.41 17.89 7.67
C SER A 157 -19.99 16.96 8.80
N LEU A 158 -18.72 16.55 8.88
CA LEU A 158 -18.25 15.55 9.86
C LEU A 158 -16.90 15.94 10.46
N THR A 159 -16.91 16.27 11.75
CA THR A 159 -15.75 16.32 12.63
C THR A 159 -15.03 14.96 12.70
N ASP A 160 -13.76 14.87 13.13
CA ASP A 160 -13.08 13.57 13.36
C ASP A 160 -13.85 12.70 14.37
N GLU A 161 -14.54 13.33 15.32
CA GLU A 161 -15.46 12.64 16.24
C GLU A 161 -16.69 12.14 15.52
N GLU A 162 -17.29 12.88 14.59
CA GLU A 162 -18.39 12.39 13.77
C GLU A 162 -17.95 11.39 12.70
N PHE A 163 -16.71 11.46 12.22
CA PHE A 163 -16.10 10.51 11.28
C PHE A 163 -15.76 9.20 11.99
N ARG A 164 -15.12 9.26 13.17
CA ARG A 164 -14.95 8.12 14.07
C ARG A 164 -16.28 7.59 14.53
N ALA A 165 -17.23 8.45 14.93
CA ALA A 165 -18.56 8.01 15.29
C ALA A 165 -19.28 7.37 14.10
N LYS A 166 -19.09 7.83 12.86
CA LYS A 166 -19.64 7.15 11.67
C LYS A 166 -18.95 5.81 11.37
N LEU A 167 -17.64 5.69 11.56
CA LEU A 167 -16.89 4.44 11.46
C LEU A 167 -17.27 3.45 12.58
N GLU A 168 -17.49 3.96 13.79
CA GLU A 168 -17.86 3.20 14.99
C GLU A 168 -19.38 2.91 15.06
N LYS A 169 -20.22 3.69 14.39
CA LYS A 169 -21.69 3.54 14.35
C LYS A 169 -22.10 2.17 13.84
N HIS A 170 -21.26 1.55 13.01
CA HIS A 170 -21.51 0.27 12.36
C HIS A 170 -20.55 -0.84 12.84
N PHE A 171 -19.98 -0.68 14.04
CA PHE A 171 -19.08 -1.64 14.67
C PHE A 171 -19.90 -2.65 15.49
N SER A 172 -20.22 -3.80 14.89
CA SER A 172 -21.25 -4.70 15.44
C SER A 172 -20.71 -6.01 15.98
N LEU A 173 -19.83 -6.68 15.22
CA LEU A 173 -19.26 -7.99 15.54
C LEU A 173 -17.74 -7.93 15.71
N TYR A 174 -17.24 -8.61 16.72
CA TYR A 174 -15.81 -8.80 16.95
C TYR A 174 -15.34 -10.16 16.43
N ARG A 175 -14.04 -10.28 16.20
CA ARG A 175 -13.34 -11.48 15.76
C ARG A 175 -12.05 -11.59 16.56
N ILE A 176 -11.71 -12.82 16.97
CA ILE A 176 -10.42 -13.12 17.59
C ILE A 176 -9.45 -13.47 16.46
N ASN A 177 -8.32 -12.76 16.38
CA ASN A 177 -7.25 -13.03 15.42
C ASN A 177 -5.95 -13.38 16.15
N LEU A 178 -5.13 -14.21 15.52
CA LEU A 178 -3.80 -14.53 16.01
C LEU A 178 -2.88 -13.33 15.80
N ARG A 179 -2.14 -12.92 16.83
CA ARG A 179 -1.18 -11.81 16.73
C ARG A 179 0.22 -12.26 16.35
N SER A 180 0.60 -13.44 16.81
CA SER A 180 1.94 -14.01 16.64
C SER A 180 1.82 -15.52 16.40
N PRO A 181 2.69 -16.11 15.58
CA PRO A 181 2.62 -17.52 15.22
C PRO A 181 2.78 -18.46 16.42
N LEU A 182 2.27 -19.67 16.26
CA LEU A 182 2.44 -20.77 17.24
C LEU A 182 3.47 -21.80 16.74
N ALA A 183 3.99 -22.62 17.66
CA ALA A 183 4.90 -23.71 17.28
C ALA A 183 4.09 -24.86 16.67
N SER A 184 4.55 -25.40 15.54
CA SER A 184 3.90 -26.59 14.93
C SER A 184 4.05 -27.83 15.80
N GLN A 185 5.09 -27.91 16.64
CA GLN A 185 5.34 -29.02 17.55
C GLN A 185 5.35 -28.55 19.01
N VAL A 186 4.58 -29.25 19.86
CA VAL A 186 4.46 -28.93 21.28
C VAL A 186 4.74 -30.14 22.16
N ALA A 187 5.47 -29.90 23.25
CA ALA A 187 5.77 -30.89 24.26
C ALA A 187 4.60 -31.02 25.23
N PRO A 188 4.20 -32.25 25.61
CA PRO A 188 3.19 -32.44 26.63
C PRO A 188 3.68 -31.91 27.98
N ASN A 189 2.73 -31.45 28.80
CA ASN A 189 2.96 -30.88 30.13
C ASN A 189 3.81 -29.59 30.16
N HIS A 190 4.02 -28.92 29.03
CA HIS A 190 4.71 -27.65 28.94
C HIS A 190 3.74 -26.49 28.61
N TRP A 191 4.02 -25.29 29.15
CA TRP A 191 3.20 -24.10 28.89
C TRP A 191 3.67 -23.41 27.62
N TYR A 192 2.75 -22.87 26.82
CA TYR A 192 3.02 -22.17 25.57
C TYR A 192 2.16 -20.90 25.51
N ARG A 193 2.75 -19.76 25.14
CA ARG A 193 2.05 -18.49 25.01
C ARG A 193 1.26 -18.39 23.69
N VAL A 194 0.09 -17.76 23.76
CA VAL A 194 -0.72 -17.31 22.61
C VAL A 194 -0.99 -15.81 22.77
N ASP A 195 -0.68 -15.03 21.74
CA ASP A 195 -1.01 -13.62 21.65
C ASP A 195 -2.14 -13.39 20.63
N LEU A 196 -3.12 -12.57 20.99
CA LEU A 196 -4.36 -12.38 20.25
C LEU A 196 -4.70 -10.91 20.02
N LEU A 197 -5.49 -10.67 18.98
CA LEU A 197 -6.14 -9.40 18.67
C LEU A 197 -7.66 -9.56 18.66
N LEU A 198 -8.36 -8.56 19.18
CA LEU A 198 -9.81 -8.42 19.10
C LEU A 198 -10.12 -7.29 18.11
N VAL A 199 -10.74 -7.61 16.98
CA VAL A 199 -10.98 -6.66 15.88
C VAL A 199 -12.33 -6.87 15.22
N ASN A 200 -12.84 -5.90 14.47
CA ASN A 200 -14.00 -6.09 13.58
C ASN A 200 -13.58 -6.57 12.17
N GLU A 201 -14.56 -6.66 11.26
CA GLU A 201 -14.38 -6.99 9.83
C GLU A 201 -13.41 -6.07 9.06
N LEU A 202 -13.08 -4.90 9.60
CA LEU A 202 -12.11 -3.95 9.04
C LEU A 202 -10.73 -4.02 9.72
N GLY A 203 -10.52 -4.94 10.65
CA GLY A 203 -9.27 -5.03 11.42
C GLY A 203 -9.11 -3.91 12.46
N LEU A 204 -10.18 -3.17 12.73
CA LEU A 204 -10.20 -2.07 13.68
C LEU A 204 -10.64 -2.56 15.06
N PHE A 205 -10.19 -1.87 16.11
CA PHE A 205 -10.57 -2.12 17.49
C PHE A 205 -11.20 -0.87 18.11
N ARG A 206 -12.36 -1.02 18.77
CA ARG A 206 -13.08 0.09 19.40
C ARG A 206 -12.83 0.12 20.92
N ARG A 207 -11.99 1.05 21.34
CA ARG A 207 -11.57 1.19 22.75
C ARG A 207 -12.72 1.39 23.72
N SER A 208 -13.74 2.15 23.34
CA SER A 208 -14.91 2.41 24.19
C SER A 208 -15.68 1.15 24.59
N ASP A 209 -15.47 0.02 23.92
CA ASP A 209 -16.16 -1.23 24.22
C ASP A 209 -15.41 -2.08 25.28
N ILE A 210 -14.18 -1.75 25.65
CA ILE A 210 -13.43 -2.51 26.67
C ILE A 210 -12.70 -1.62 27.69
N GLU A 211 -12.41 -0.37 27.37
CA GLU A 211 -11.70 0.52 28.28
C GLU A 211 -12.66 1.16 29.29
N PRO A 212 -12.20 1.42 30.53
CA PRO A 212 -10.85 1.15 31.03
C PRO A 212 -10.66 -0.23 31.66
N ASP A 213 -11.72 -0.98 31.95
CA ASP A 213 -11.69 -2.17 32.84
C ASP A 213 -12.47 -3.39 32.33
N GLY A 214 -12.98 -3.31 31.10
CA GLY A 214 -13.67 -4.39 30.42
C GLY A 214 -12.76 -5.59 30.16
N GLN A 215 -13.37 -6.78 30.12
CA GLN A 215 -12.67 -8.05 29.93
C GLN A 215 -13.47 -8.98 29.03
N VAL A 216 -12.73 -9.74 28.20
CA VAL A 216 -13.25 -10.87 27.45
C VAL A 216 -12.46 -12.10 27.87
N ILE A 217 -13.12 -12.96 28.64
CA ILE A 217 -12.54 -14.21 29.16
C ILE A 217 -12.70 -15.29 28.10
N LEU A 218 -11.61 -15.97 27.77
CA LEU A 218 -11.57 -17.03 26.77
C LEU A 218 -11.48 -18.42 27.41
N ALA A 219 -12.04 -19.40 26.71
CA ALA A 219 -11.68 -20.82 26.85
C ALA A 219 -10.98 -21.30 25.59
N CYS A 220 -10.21 -22.37 25.72
CA CYS A 220 -9.55 -23.04 24.61
C CYS A 220 -9.85 -24.54 24.69
N ASP A 221 -10.32 -25.12 23.60
CA ASP A 221 -10.62 -26.55 23.45
C ASP A 221 -9.67 -27.17 22.41
N LEU A 222 -9.43 -28.48 22.49
CA LEU A 222 -8.60 -29.20 21.52
C LEU A 222 -9.48 -29.91 20.48
N TYR A 223 -9.34 -29.51 19.23
CA TYR A 223 -10.05 -30.11 18.09
C TYR A 223 -9.14 -31.10 17.36
N THR A 224 -9.72 -32.23 16.96
CA THR A 224 -9.01 -33.31 16.29
C THR A 224 -9.75 -33.69 15.02
N PRO A 225 -9.09 -33.75 13.85
CA PRO A 225 -9.72 -34.19 12.61
C PRO A 225 -10.26 -35.62 12.75
N SER A 226 -11.46 -35.85 12.20
CA SER A 226 -12.14 -37.15 12.26
C SER A 226 -11.53 -38.18 11.29
N THR A 227 -10.79 -37.72 10.29
CA THR A 227 -10.08 -38.54 9.30
C THR A 227 -8.57 -38.39 9.48
N GLU A 228 -7.85 -39.49 9.32
CA GLU A 228 -6.38 -39.48 9.38
C GLU A 228 -5.83 -38.76 8.13
N GLY A 229 -5.09 -37.66 8.33
CA GLY A 229 -4.54 -36.82 7.26
C GLY A 229 -5.47 -35.73 6.71
N GLY A 230 -6.72 -35.65 7.17
CA GLY A 230 -7.64 -34.56 6.81
C GLY A 230 -7.63 -33.40 7.82
N THR A 231 -8.23 -32.26 7.46
CA THR A 231 -8.41 -31.11 8.36
C THR A 231 -9.78 -31.14 9.04
N THR A 232 -10.86 -31.35 8.27
CA THR A 232 -12.24 -31.40 8.78
C THR A 232 -12.98 -32.67 8.30
N PRO A 233 -14.07 -33.09 8.97
CA PRO A 233 -14.70 -32.49 10.14
C PRO A 233 -13.93 -32.73 11.45
N PHE A 234 -13.98 -31.78 12.37
CA PHE A 234 -13.39 -31.88 13.70
C PHE A 234 -14.28 -32.66 14.67
N SER A 235 -13.67 -33.50 15.50
CA SER A 235 -14.21 -33.94 16.78
C SER A 235 -13.87 -32.91 17.86
N CYS A 236 -14.89 -32.46 18.60
CA CYS A 236 -14.73 -31.52 19.71
C CYS A 236 -14.24 -32.18 21.01
N VAL A 237 -14.05 -33.50 21.01
CA VAL A 237 -13.51 -34.27 22.13
C VAL A 237 -12.33 -35.08 21.65
N ASP A 238 -11.15 -34.76 22.17
CA ASP A 238 -9.98 -35.61 22.04
C ASP A 238 -9.99 -36.73 23.09
N LEU A 239 -9.69 -37.96 22.69
CA LEU A 239 -9.74 -39.13 23.58
C LEU A 239 -8.48 -39.28 24.45
N ASP A 240 -7.35 -38.76 23.98
CA ASP A 240 -6.03 -39.01 24.56
C ASP A 240 -5.48 -37.80 25.32
N TRP A 241 -5.84 -36.59 24.87
CA TRP A 241 -5.27 -35.35 25.35
C TRP A 241 -6.33 -34.41 25.92
N GLU A 242 -5.96 -33.65 26.95
CA GLU A 242 -6.72 -32.52 27.50
C GLU A 242 -5.89 -31.25 27.44
N LEU A 243 -6.58 -30.10 27.31
CA LEU A 243 -5.96 -28.79 27.24
C LEU A 243 -6.32 -27.97 28.48
N GLU A 244 -5.31 -27.32 29.05
CA GLU A 244 -5.43 -26.40 30.18
C GLU A 244 -4.94 -25.01 29.75
N ILE A 245 -5.63 -23.94 30.13
CA ILE A 245 -5.19 -22.56 29.91
C ILE A 245 -5.08 -21.78 31.21
N ARG A 246 -4.25 -20.73 31.21
CA ARG A 246 -4.13 -19.76 32.30
C ARG A 246 -3.83 -18.35 31.78
N PRO A 247 -4.07 -17.29 32.58
CA PRO A 247 -3.68 -15.94 32.19
C PRO A 247 -2.18 -15.83 31.93
N ALA A 248 -1.82 -15.17 30.82
CA ALA A 248 -0.43 -14.87 30.50
C ALA A 248 0.03 -13.58 31.19
N ARG A 249 1.35 -13.40 31.32
CA ARG A 249 1.95 -12.11 31.66
C ARG A 249 1.82 -11.14 30.49
N THR A 250 1.65 -9.86 30.78
CA THR A 250 1.61 -8.83 29.75
C THR A 250 3.00 -8.68 29.16
N PHE A 251 3.11 -8.65 27.83
CA PHE A 251 4.37 -8.43 27.15
C PHE A 251 4.36 -7.04 26.50
N THR A 252 5.20 -6.15 27.01
CA THR A 252 5.29 -4.74 26.59
C THR A 252 6.76 -4.32 26.52
N GLU A 253 7.17 -3.67 25.44
CA GLU A 253 8.53 -3.14 25.27
C GLU A 253 9.64 -4.19 25.49
N GLY A 254 9.44 -5.41 24.99
CA GLY A 254 10.45 -6.47 25.09
C GLY A 254 10.54 -7.13 26.48
N ARG A 255 9.64 -6.82 27.41
CA ARG A 255 9.66 -7.38 28.78
C ARG A 255 8.31 -7.95 29.19
N LEU A 256 8.35 -9.09 29.88
CA LEU A 256 7.19 -9.64 30.57
C LEU A 256 6.93 -8.87 31.87
N SER A 257 5.68 -8.50 32.12
CA SER A 257 5.26 -7.93 33.38
C SER A 257 5.45 -8.92 34.53
N VAL A 258 5.59 -8.39 35.74
CA VAL A 258 5.66 -9.22 36.96
C VAL A 258 4.33 -9.94 37.19
N ASP A 259 3.23 -9.21 37.04
CA ASP A 259 1.89 -9.71 37.26
C ASP A 259 1.28 -10.29 35.97
N ALA A 260 0.55 -11.38 36.11
CA ALA A 260 -0.26 -11.94 35.03
C ALA A 260 -1.48 -11.06 34.76
N LEU A 261 -2.05 -11.19 33.56
CA LEU A 261 -3.38 -10.66 33.29
C LEU A 261 -4.38 -11.24 34.31
N PRO A 262 -5.42 -10.46 34.70
CA PRO A 262 -6.48 -10.96 35.58
C PRO A 262 -7.19 -12.22 35.05
N VAL A 263 -7.31 -12.35 33.72
CA VAL A 263 -8.04 -13.42 33.04
C VAL A 263 -7.30 -13.88 31.78
N PRO A 264 -7.48 -15.13 31.33
CA PRO A 264 -6.97 -15.57 30.03
C PRO A 264 -7.83 -14.94 28.91
N GLY A 265 -7.26 -14.02 28.14
CA GLY A 265 -7.99 -13.30 27.10
C GLY A 265 -7.63 -11.82 27.04
N PHE A 266 -8.65 -10.97 26.96
CA PHE A 266 -8.51 -9.53 26.72
C PHE A 266 -8.88 -8.73 27.98
N VAL A 267 -8.09 -7.72 28.32
CA VAL A 267 -8.30 -6.86 29.48
C VAL A 267 -7.96 -5.43 29.08
N SER A 268 -8.93 -4.52 29.18
CA SER A 268 -8.75 -3.08 28.95
C SER A 268 -8.16 -2.70 27.58
N SER A 269 -8.05 -3.65 26.65
CA SER A 269 -7.35 -3.48 25.38
C SER A 269 -7.80 -4.56 24.40
N GLY A 270 -7.78 -4.24 23.10
CA GLY A 270 -7.98 -5.20 22.02
C GLY A 270 -6.80 -6.17 21.84
N LYS A 271 -5.72 -6.05 22.64
CA LYS A 271 -4.61 -7.00 22.68
C LYS A 271 -4.80 -7.93 23.87
N GLY A 272 -4.88 -9.23 23.60
CA GLY A 272 -5.07 -10.26 24.62
C GLY A 272 -3.97 -11.31 24.59
N ALA A 273 -3.85 -12.09 25.67
CA ALA A 273 -2.92 -13.21 25.73
C ALA A 273 -3.35 -14.25 26.76
N PHE A 274 -2.96 -15.50 26.54
CA PHE A 274 -3.03 -16.58 27.53
C PHE A 274 -1.91 -17.59 27.29
N GLU A 275 -1.67 -18.48 28.26
CA GLU A 275 -0.78 -19.63 28.08
C GLU A 275 -1.60 -20.92 28.10
N TYR A 276 -1.25 -21.88 27.26
CA TYR A 276 -1.87 -23.21 27.22
C TYR A 276 -0.87 -24.32 27.49
N ARG A 277 -1.36 -25.45 27.97
CA ARG A 277 -0.60 -26.68 28.17
C ARG A 277 -1.47 -27.89 27.86
N ILE A 278 -0.90 -28.85 27.14
CA ILE A 278 -1.58 -30.09 26.79
C ILE A 278 -1.11 -31.21 27.73
N LYS A 279 -2.04 -32.00 28.28
CA LYS A 279 -1.74 -33.14 29.15
C LYS A 279 -2.37 -34.42 28.62
N SER A 280 -1.72 -35.55 28.90
CA SER A 280 -2.28 -36.87 28.62
C SER A 280 -3.40 -37.17 29.63
N LYS A 281 -4.56 -37.64 29.14
CA LYS A 281 -5.66 -38.16 29.97
C LYS A 281 -5.33 -39.54 30.55
N HIS A 282 -4.35 -40.24 29.97
CA HIS A 282 -3.92 -41.56 30.40
C HIS A 282 -2.86 -41.49 31.49
N THR A 283 -2.95 -42.37 32.50
CA THR A 283 -1.99 -42.49 33.60
C THR A 283 -0.61 -42.99 33.17
N ASN A 284 -0.52 -43.68 32.03
CA ASN A 284 0.74 -44.03 31.35
C ASN A 284 0.79 -43.34 29.97
N PRO A 285 1.72 -42.40 29.72
CA PRO A 285 1.79 -41.68 28.43
C PRO A 285 2.03 -42.58 27.21
N THR A 286 2.56 -43.79 27.42
CA THR A 286 2.82 -44.79 26.37
C THR A 286 1.58 -45.53 25.87
N THR A 287 0.41 -45.33 26.48
CA THR A 287 -0.88 -45.88 25.98
C THR A 287 -1.67 -44.89 25.12
N ALA A 288 -1.28 -43.61 25.09
CA ALA A 288 -1.80 -42.67 24.09
C ALA A 288 -1.31 -43.09 22.70
N SER A 289 -2.13 -42.92 21.67
CA SER A 289 -1.72 -43.22 20.29
C SER A 289 -0.40 -42.53 19.96
N THR A 290 0.60 -43.30 19.55
CA THR A 290 1.92 -42.79 19.11
C THR A 290 1.88 -42.22 17.69
N ALA A 291 0.72 -42.21 17.03
CA ALA A 291 0.57 -41.62 15.72
C ALA A 291 0.60 -40.09 15.83
N LYS A 292 1.45 -39.44 15.04
CA LYS A 292 1.49 -37.98 14.89
C LYS A 292 0.17 -37.50 14.29
N GLN A 293 -0.80 -37.20 15.15
CA GLN A 293 -2.09 -36.70 14.73
C GLN A 293 -2.14 -35.19 14.92
N ALA A 294 -2.49 -34.48 13.86
CA ALA A 294 -2.72 -33.03 13.90
C ALA A 294 -3.83 -32.68 14.90
N LYS A 295 -3.58 -31.63 15.69
CA LYS A 295 -4.52 -31.04 16.63
C LYS A 295 -4.71 -29.56 16.32
N PHE A 296 -5.82 -29.00 16.75
CA PHE A 296 -6.18 -27.60 16.51
C PHE A 296 -6.68 -26.96 17.80
N LEU A 297 -6.29 -25.72 18.04
CA LEU A 297 -6.66 -24.93 19.23
C LEU A 297 -7.89 -24.11 18.92
N HIS A 298 -9.03 -24.45 19.53
CA HIS A 298 -10.28 -23.70 19.37
C HIS A 298 -10.47 -22.71 20.51
N MET A 299 -10.27 -21.42 20.23
CA MET A 299 -10.37 -20.32 21.16
C MET A 299 -11.74 -19.64 21.05
N ARG A 300 -12.50 -19.62 22.14
CA ARG A 300 -13.86 -19.05 22.18
C ARG A 300 -14.09 -18.17 23.41
N PRO A 301 -14.93 -17.13 23.30
CA PRO A 301 -15.35 -16.34 24.45
C PRO A 301 -16.23 -17.19 25.39
N VAL A 302 -16.04 -17.03 26.70
CA VAL A 302 -16.88 -17.67 27.74
C VAL A 302 -17.54 -16.71 28.70
N GLN A 303 -16.97 -15.52 28.86
CA GLN A 303 -17.55 -14.50 29.72
C GLN A 303 -17.10 -13.10 29.29
N LEU A 304 -18.04 -12.16 29.29
CA LEU A 304 -17.77 -10.73 29.18
C LEU A 304 -17.91 -10.11 30.59
N VAL A 305 -17.07 -9.15 30.91
CA VAL A 305 -17.10 -8.44 32.21
C VAL A 305 -16.87 -6.97 31.95
N ASN A 306 -17.74 -6.09 32.48
CA ASN A 306 -17.63 -4.63 32.33
C ASN A 306 -17.47 -4.18 30.87
N PHE A 307 -18.06 -4.94 29.94
CA PHE A 307 -17.98 -4.64 28.51
C PHE A 307 -19.14 -3.69 28.18
N PRO A 308 -18.96 -2.38 27.90
CA PRO A 308 -20.01 -1.37 27.95
C PRO A 308 -21.25 -1.62 27.06
N LYS A 309 -21.17 -2.53 26.09
CA LYS A 309 -22.33 -3.01 25.33
C LYS A 309 -23.27 -3.93 26.12
N GLU A 310 -22.87 -4.48 27.27
CA GLU A 310 -23.72 -5.26 28.20
C GLU A 310 -24.86 -4.46 28.83
N GLN A 311 -24.80 -3.11 28.80
CA GLN A 311 -25.90 -2.27 29.32
C GLN A 311 -27.09 -2.15 28.36
N ARG A 312 -26.98 -2.68 27.12
CA ARG A 312 -28.13 -3.00 26.27
C ARG A 312 -28.44 -4.49 26.45
N SER A 313 -29.71 -4.83 26.61
CA SER A 313 -30.21 -6.17 26.97
C SER A 313 -29.89 -7.32 26.00
N ASP A 314 -29.10 -7.09 24.95
CA ASP A 314 -29.15 -7.87 23.71
C ASP A 314 -27.79 -8.49 23.28
N TYR A 315 -26.69 -8.32 24.02
CA TYR A 315 -25.39 -8.89 23.63
C TYR A 315 -25.06 -10.21 24.35
N ASN A 316 -24.83 -11.27 23.56
CA ASN A 316 -24.37 -12.59 24.00
C ASN A 316 -22.94 -12.86 23.50
N LEU A 317 -22.25 -13.87 24.07
CA LEU A 317 -20.91 -14.34 23.67
C LEU A 317 -20.77 -14.58 22.15
N GLU A 318 -21.89 -14.83 21.47
CA GLU A 318 -22.02 -15.08 20.03
C GLU A 318 -21.58 -13.90 19.14
N THR A 319 -21.42 -12.71 19.71
CA THR A 319 -21.00 -11.50 18.99
C THR A 319 -19.48 -11.36 18.80
N ILE A 320 -18.71 -12.31 19.37
CA ILE A 320 -17.27 -12.43 19.17
C ILE A 320 -16.98 -13.76 18.48
N LEU A 321 -16.55 -13.72 17.21
CA LEU A 321 -16.25 -14.92 16.44
C LEU A 321 -15.04 -15.68 17.01
N PRO A 322 -15.19 -16.99 17.29
CA PRO A 322 -14.09 -17.86 17.70
C PRO A 322 -12.98 -18.00 16.66
N LEU A 323 -11.83 -18.50 17.10
CA LEU A 323 -10.66 -18.75 16.27
C LEU A 323 -10.17 -20.18 16.47
N VAL A 324 -9.93 -20.91 15.38
CA VAL A 324 -9.26 -22.20 15.40
C VAL A 324 -7.88 -22.06 14.76
N ILE A 325 -6.81 -22.44 15.47
CA ILE A 325 -5.42 -22.40 14.96
C ILE A 325 -4.84 -23.81 14.90
N GLY A 326 -4.15 -24.15 13.83
CA GLY A 326 -3.43 -25.41 13.67
C GLY A 326 -3.01 -25.65 12.21
N PRO A 327 -2.43 -26.81 11.88
CA PRO A 327 -2.25 -27.96 12.75
C PRO A 327 -1.08 -27.80 13.73
N ILE A 328 -1.23 -28.32 14.95
CA ILE A 328 -0.14 -28.56 15.90
C ILE A 328 0.01 -30.07 16.16
N GLU A 329 1.24 -30.53 16.27
CA GLU A 329 1.61 -31.89 16.64
C GLU A 329 2.06 -31.95 18.10
N ILE A 330 1.55 -32.93 18.84
CA ILE A 330 2.03 -33.20 20.20
C ILE A 330 3.19 -34.18 20.10
N ASP A 331 4.38 -33.75 20.49
CA ASP A 331 5.60 -34.57 20.49
C ASP A 331 6.07 -34.85 21.92
N PRO A 332 5.85 -36.07 22.46
CA PRO A 332 6.33 -36.47 23.78
C PRO A 332 7.85 -36.52 23.93
N THR A 333 8.59 -36.56 22.83
CA THR A 333 10.07 -36.62 22.84
C THR A 333 10.70 -35.23 22.89
N LEU A 334 9.93 -34.18 22.57
CA LEU A 334 10.39 -32.81 22.57
C LEU A 334 10.77 -32.38 24.00
N GLN A 335 12.01 -31.92 24.17
CA GLN A 335 12.51 -31.33 25.41
C GLN A 335 12.52 -29.81 25.26
N PRO A 336 11.50 -29.10 25.77
CA PRO A 336 11.42 -27.65 25.66
C PRO A 336 12.50 -27.02 26.56
N THR A 337 13.61 -26.60 25.95
CA THR A 337 14.71 -25.90 26.63
C THR A 337 14.57 -24.37 26.56
N LEU A 338 13.52 -23.88 25.91
CA LEU A 338 13.27 -22.48 25.56
C LEU A 338 12.22 -21.85 26.48
N ASP A 339 12.29 -20.53 26.67
CA ASP A 339 11.29 -19.78 27.44
C ASP A 339 10.03 -19.54 26.61
N THR A 340 9.12 -20.51 26.67
CA THR A 340 7.84 -20.52 25.95
C THR A 340 6.80 -19.54 26.50
N SER A 341 7.15 -18.79 27.55
CA SER A 341 6.34 -17.68 28.06
C SER A 341 6.51 -16.39 27.28
N LEU A 342 7.48 -16.36 26.35
CA LEU A 342 7.68 -15.30 25.36
C LEU A 342 6.94 -15.64 24.05
N PRO A 343 6.55 -14.62 23.26
CA PRO A 343 6.13 -14.83 21.87
C PRO A 343 7.17 -15.66 21.11
N LEU A 344 6.71 -16.58 20.25
CA LEU A 344 7.57 -17.57 19.58
C LEU A 344 8.72 -16.94 18.79
N GLU A 345 8.46 -15.80 18.14
CA GLU A 345 9.44 -15.03 17.38
C GLU A 345 10.68 -14.66 18.22
N LEU A 346 10.51 -14.53 19.54
CA LEU A 346 11.56 -14.15 20.50
C LEU A 346 12.25 -15.35 21.15
N TRP A 347 11.89 -16.58 20.77
CA TRP A 347 12.56 -17.76 21.29
C TRP A 347 14.00 -17.84 20.74
N PRO A 348 15.00 -18.18 21.57
CA PRO A 348 16.32 -18.52 21.07
C PRO A 348 16.21 -19.65 20.03
N ASN A 349 16.76 -19.45 18.83
CA ASN A 349 16.65 -20.38 17.69
C ASN A 349 15.23 -20.58 17.11
N SER A 350 14.34 -19.59 17.22
CA SER A 350 13.01 -19.61 16.59
C SER A 350 13.03 -19.92 15.09
N ALA A 351 14.11 -19.58 14.37
CA ALA A 351 14.30 -19.89 12.95
C ALA A 351 14.32 -21.40 12.61
N ALA A 352 14.59 -22.28 13.57
CA ALA A 352 14.56 -23.73 13.39
C ALA A 352 13.21 -24.37 13.77
N VAL A 353 12.28 -23.57 14.31
CA VAL A 353 10.95 -24.02 14.73
C VAL A 353 9.98 -23.73 13.59
N GLU A 354 9.30 -24.76 13.11
CA GLU A 354 8.22 -24.60 12.15
C GLU A 354 7.03 -23.91 12.83
N MET A 355 6.46 -22.92 12.13
CA MET A 355 5.50 -21.97 12.69
C MET A 355 4.13 -22.15 12.05
N VAL A 356 3.09 -22.01 12.86
CA VAL A 356 1.69 -22.05 12.45
C VAL A 356 1.13 -20.63 12.41
N TYR A 357 0.76 -20.19 11.23
CA TYR A 357 0.06 -18.93 10.97
C TYR A 357 -1.42 -19.14 10.66
N GLU A 358 -1.78 -20.36 10.26
CA GLU A 358 -3.08 -20.69 9.71
C GLU A 358 -4.18 -20.59 10.75
N GLY A 359 -5.15 -19.71 10.48
CA GLY A 359 -6.35 -19.54 11.28
C GLY A 359 -7.62 -19.85 10.50
N TYR A 360 -8.56 -20.48 11.20
CA TYR A 360 -9.81 -20.96 10.65
C TYR A 360 -11.00 -20.51 11.48
N ARG A 361 -12.13 -20.28 10.82
CA ARG A 361 -13.46 -20.14 11.42
C ARG A 361 -14.22 -21.44 11.22
N VAL A 362 -14.68 -22.03 12.30
CA VAL A 362 -15.42 -23.29 12.24
C VAL A 362 -16.90 -23.04 12.40
N PHE A 363 -17.68 -23.54 11.43
CA PHE A 363 -19.13 -23.46 11.42
C PHE A 363 -19.72 -24.85 11.43
N SER A 364 -20.70 -25.08 12.29
CA SER A 364 -21.34 -26.40 12.48
C SER A 364 -22.77 -26.41 11.97
N THR A 365 -23.20 -27.54 11.43
CA THR A 365 -24.61 -27.82 11.15
C THR A 365 -25.40 -27.93 12.46
N SER A 366 -26.67 -27.55 12.45
CA SER A 366 -27.60 -27.73 13.57
C SER A 366 -27.99 -29.20 13.82
N GLU A 367 -27.75 -30.08 12.85
CA GLU A 367 -28.07 -31.50 12.89
C GLU A 367 -27.22 -32.30 13.90
N SER A 368 -27.74 -33.44 14.34
CA SER A 368 -27.04 -34.37 15.24
C SER A 368 -26.75 -35.70 14.54
N PRO A 369 -25.47 -36.12 14.39
CA PRO A 369 -24.25 -35.42 14.83
C PRO A 369 -23.92 -34.20 13.96
N PRO A 370 -23.32 -33.13 14.53
CA PRO A 370 -22.97 -31.94 13.78
C PRO A 370 -21.82 -32.23 12.81
N VAL A 371 -22.00 -31.82 11.56
CA VAL A 371 -20.93 -31.71 10.57
C VAL A 371 -20.37 -30.30 10.67
N ASN A 372 -19.06 -30.15 10.77
CA ASN A 372 -18.44 -28.84 10.81
C ASN A 372 -17.54 -28.64 9.59
N ILE A 373 -17.51 -27.40 9.13
CA ILE A 373 -16.62 -26.90 8.09
C ILE A 373 -15.68 -25.87 8.68
N ALA A 374 -14.47 -25.81 8.14
CA ALA A 374 -13.48 -24.80 8.48
C ALA A 374 -13.28 -23.87 7.30
N ILE A 375 -13.34 -22.56 7.55
CA ILE A 375 -13.08 -21.52 6.58
C ILE A 375 -11.80 -20.81 6.98
N HIS A 376 -10.78 -20.91 6.14
CA HIS A 376 -9.56 -20.13 6.24
C HIS A 376 -9.81 -18.69 5.76
N GLU A 377 -9.28 -17.72 6.52
CA GLU A 377 -9.30 -16.30 6.17
C GLU A 377 -7.85 -15.81 5.92
N MET A 378 -7.59 -15.27 4.74
CA MET A 378 -6.34 -14.59 4.40
C MET A 378 -6.53 -13.07 4.46
N TRP A 379 -6.36 -12.48 5.65
CA TRP A 379 -6.59 -11.06 5.87
C TRP A 379 -5.70 -10.13 5.01
N ASP A 380 -4.55 -10.63 4.58
CA ASP A 380 -3.62 -9.91 3.69
C ASP A 380 -4.07 -9.92 2.22
N SER A 381 -5.06 -10.74 1.85
CA SER A 381 -5.63 -10.82 0.49
C SER A 381 -6.72 -9.78 0.20
N GLY A 382 -6.83 -8.74 1.03
CA GLY A 382 -7.76 -7.62 0.79
C GLY A 382 -9.23 -7.95 1.05
N ILE A 383 -10.13 -7.46 0.18
CA ILE A 383 -11.59 -7.58 0.33
C ILE A 383 -12.09 -9.04 0.31
N PRO A 384 -11.66 -9.91 -0.64
CA PRO A 384 -12.20 -11.27 -0.71
C PRO A 384 -11.64 -12.22 0.35
N GLY A 385 -10.53 -11.84 1.01
CA GLY A 385 -9.80 -12.70 1.94
C GLY A 385 -10.45 -12.94 3.31
N LYS A 386 -11.64 -12.41 3.57
CA LYS A 386 -12.25 -12.36 4.91
C LYS A 386 -13.76 -12.51 4.88
N ILE A 387 -14.32 -13.00 5.98
CA ILE A 387 -15.75 -13.17 6.16
C ILE A 387 -16.34 -11.84 6.64
N TRP A 388 -17.16 -11.23 5.80
CA TRP A 388 -17.88 -9.98 6.10
C TRP A 388 -19.09 -10.21 7.01
N ASP A 389 -19.52 -9.20 7.75
CA ASP A 389 -20.71 -9.30 8.63
C ASP A 389 -21.97 -9.70 7.82
N SER A 390 -22.10 -9.22 6.59
CA SER A 390 -23.17 -9.60 5.66
C SER A 390 -23.19 -11.10 5.36
N ALA A 391 -22.02 -11.75 5.26
CA ALA A 391 -21.94 -13.20 5.05
C ALA A 391 -22.41 -13.98 6.29
N LEU A 392 -22.16 -13.49 7.50
CA LEU A 392 -22.64 -14.12 8.74
C LEU A 392 -24.16 -13.99 8.89
N VAL A 393 -24.71 -12.83 8.56
CA VAL A 393 -26.16 -12.63 8.52
C VAL A 393 -26.80 -13.54 7.47
N MET A 394 -26.22 -13.58 6.26
CA MET A 394 -26.71 -14.45 5.19
C MET A 394 -26.58 -15.93 5.54
N LEU A 395 -25.59 -16.32 6.34
CA LEU A 395 -25.48 -17.70 6.85
C LEU A 395 -26.68 -18.07 7.71
N ASP A 396 -27.14 -17.18 8.60
CA ASP A 396 -28.34 -17.43 9.40
C ASP A 396 -29.63 -17.42 8.55
N VAL A 397 -29.70 -16.57 7.52
CA VAL A 397 -30.78 -16.65 6.52
C VAL A 397 -30.77 -18.01 5.84
N MET A 398 -29.59 -18.53 5.46
CA MET A 398 -29.49 -19.85 4.82
C MET A 398 -29.91 -20.98 5.78
N LYS A 399 -29.56 -20.90 7.07
CA LYS A 399 -30.07 -21.86 8.07
C LYS A 399 -31.59 -21.84 8.12
N ASN A 400 -32.20 -20.65 8.20
CA ASN A 400 -33.65 -20.50 8.22
C ASN A 400 -34.30 -21.02 6.93
N ILE A 401 -33.70 -20.79 5.75
CA ILE A 401 -34.18 -21.34 4.49
C ILE A 401 -34.13 -22.87 4.52
N ILE A 402 -33.06 -23.47 5.03
CA ILE A 402 -32.94 -24.94 5.07
C ILE A 402 -33.99 -25.55 6.01
N ASP A 403 -34.27 -24.89 7.14
CA ASP A 403 -35.22 -25.38 8.14
C ASP A 403 -36.69 -25.16 7.71
N LEU A 404 -37.00 -24.00 7.11
CA LEU A 404 -38.38 -23.61 6.79
C LEU A 404 -38.77 -23.89 5.33
N HIS A 405 -37.82 -23.73 4.40
CA HIS A 405 -38.03 -23.81 2.96
C HIS A 405 -36.95 -24.66 2.23
N PRO A 406 -36.70 -25.91 2.66
CA PRO A 406 -35.68 -26.76 2.04
C PRO A 406 -35.91 -26.98 0.54
N GLU A 407 -37.15 -26.84 0.05
CA GLU A 407 -37.51 -26.89 -1.36
C GLU A 407 -36.88 -25.78 -2.22
N TYR A 408 -36.33 -24.71 -1.63
CA TYR A 408 -35.61 -23.67 -2.36
C TYR A 408 -34.21 -24.13 -2.80
N ILE A 409 -33.62 -25.12 -2.11
CA ILE A 409 -32.24 -25.57 -2.34
C ILE A 409 -32.18 -27.05 -2.76
N ASN A 410 -33.04 -27.89 -2.21
CA ASN A 410 -32.98 -29.32 -2.43
C ASN A 410 -33.24 -29.68 -3.91
N GLN A 411 -32.34 -30.47 -4.49
CA GLN A 411 -32.31 -30.89 -5.90
C GLN A 411 -32.17 -29.75 -6.91
N LYS A 412 -31.73 -28.57 -6.46
CA LYS A 412 -31.59 -27.35 -7.26
C LYS A 412 -30.14 -26.93 -7.45
N HIS A 413 -29.94 -25.95 -8.33
CA HIS A 413 -28.66 -25.28 -8.53
C HIS A 413 -28.61 -23.97 -7.72
N THR A 414 -27.77 -23.96 -6.68
CA THR A 414 -27.45 -22.76 -5.91
C THR A 414 -26.15 -22.14 -6.42
N LEU A 415 -26.14 -20.82 -6.60
CA LEU A 415 -24.96 -20.06 -6.98
C LEU A 415 -24.64 -19.05 -5.87
N ASP A 416 -23.42 -19.13 -5.35
CA ASP A 416 -22.85 -18.18 -4.38
C ASP A 416 -22.05 -17.13 -5.16
N LEU A 417 -22.62 -15.94 -5.31
CA LEU A 417 -22.11 -14.87 -6.15
C LEU A 417 -21.15 -13.98 -5.37
N SER A 418 -19.93 -13.87 -5.89
CA SER A 418 -18.84 -13.10 -5.27
C SER A 418 -18.64 -13.48 -3.81
N ALA A 419 -18.33 -14.75 -3.63
CA ALA A 419 -18.47 -15.43 -2.35
C ALA A 419 -17.37 -15.09 -1.32
N GLY A 420 -16.33 -14.35 -1.73
CA GLY A 420 -15.15 -14.08 -0.90
C GLY A 420 -14.44 -15.37 -0.49
N THR A 421 -14.66 -15.81 0.75
CA THR A 421 -14.08 -17.05 1.29
C THR A 421 -14.83 -18.33 0.90
N GLY A 422 -16.04 -18.22 0.33
CA GLY A 422 -16.89 -19.36 -0.04
C GLY A 422 -17.74 -19.94 1.10
N LEU A 423 -17.86 -19.22 2.23
CA LEU A 423 -18.57 -19.67 3.44
C LEU A 423 -19.98 -20.22 3.16
N LEU A 424 -20.81 -19.48 2.42
CA LEU A 424 -22.23 -19.81 2.25
C LEU A 424 -22.40 -21.08 1.39
N GLY A 425 -21.71 -21.14 0.25
CA GLY A 425 -21.69 -22.32 -0.60
C GLY A 425 -21.18 -23.58 0.13
N LEU A 426 -20.09 -23.47 0.90
CA LEU A 426 -19.54 -24.58 1.68
C LEU A 426 -20.46 -25.02 2.82
N TYR A 427 -21.16 -24.09 3.47
CA TYR A 427 -22.13 -24.42 4.51
C TYR A 427 -23.34 -25.18 3.95
N ILE A 428 -23.87 -24.74 2.81
CA ILE A 428 -24.97 -25.45 2.15
C ILE A 428 -24.53 -26.86 1.72
N ALA A 429 -23.29 -26.98 1.22
CA ALA A 429 -22.70 -28.28 0.90
C ALA A 429 -22.60 -29.20 2.12
N SER A 430 -22.21 -28.67 3.29
CA SER A 430 -22.12 -29.46 4.53
C SER A 430 -23.50 -29.91 5.04
N MET A 431 -24.52 -29.06 4.87
CA MET A 431 -25.91 -29.45 5.14
C MET A 431 -26.38 -30.55 4.18
N MET A 432 -25.99 -30.56 2.90
CA MET A 432 -26.30 -31.67 1.98
C MET A 432 -25.56 -32.97 2.34
N ALA A 433 -24.36 -32.85 2.91
CA ALA A 433 -23.56 -34.00 3.35
C ALA A 433 -24.05 -34.59 4.68
N SER A 434 -24.82 -33.84 5.47
CA SER A 434 -25.33 -34.28 6.77
C SER A 434 -26.44 -35.34 6.63
N PRO A 435 -26.35 -36.49 7.33
CA PRO A 435 -27.30 -37.61 7.17
C PRO A 435 -28.77 -37.25 7.47
N HIS A 436 -28.98 -36.34 8.42
CA HIS A 436 -30.30 -36.01 8.95
C HIS A 436 -30.92 -34.75 8.33
N SER A 437 -30.15 -34.01 7.54
CA SER A 437 -30.60 -32.79 6.87
C SER A 437 -31.75 -33.02 5.90
N ALA A 438 -32.60 -32.00 5.76
CA ALA A 438 -33.66 -31.94 4.75
C ALA A 438 -33.10 -31.87 3.31
N LEU A 439 -31.87 -31.37 3.13
CA LEU A 439 -31.21 -31.31 1.83
C LEU A 439 -30.63 -32.68 1.47
N LYS A 440 -31.09 -33.26 0.36
CA LYS A 440 -30.68 -34.62 -0.06
C LYS A 440 -29.68 -34.64 -1.20
N GLN A 441 -29.71 -33.64 -2.08
CA GLN A 441 -28.75 -33.47 -3.17
C GLN A 441 -28.86 -32.07 -3.75
N GLY A 442 -27.83 -31.58 -4.43
CA GLY A 442 -27.88 -30.30 -5.14
C GLY A 442 -26.60 -29.99 -5.90
N LYS A 443 -26.64 -28.95 -6.73
CA LYS A 443 -25.45 -28.38 -7.39
C LYS A 443 -25.15 -27.03 -6.74
N ILE A 444 -23.88 -26.81 -6.39
CA ILE A 444 -23.41 -25.56 -5.80
C ILE A 444 -22.28 -25.03 -6.68
N THR A 445 -22.44 -23.80 -7.17
CA THR A 445 -21.38 -23.07 -7.88
C THR A 445 -20.97 -21.88 -7.04
N ILE A 446 -19.72 -21.84 -6.61
CA ILE A 446 -19.14 -20.70 -5.89
C ILE A 446 -18.36 -19.86 -6.90
N THR A 447 -18.62 -18.55 -6.95
CA THR A 447 -18.02 -17.67 -7.94
C THR A 447 -17.27 -16.50 -7.31
N GLU A 448 -16.15 -16.14 -7.91
CA GLU A 448 -15.34 -14.96 -7.55
C GLU A 448 -14.42 -14.57 -8.73
N LEU A 449 -13.67 -13.47 -8.62
CA LEU A 449 -12.58 -13.11 -9.53
C LEU A 449 -11.40 -14.08 -9.41
N ASP A 450 -10.58 -14.14 -10.47
CA ASP A 450 -9.45 -15.07 -10.61
C ASP A 450 -8.52 -15.05 -9.37
N GLU A 451 -8.29 -13.88 -8.78
CA GLU A 451 -7.37 -13.69 -7.66
C GLU A 451 -7.86 -14.31 -6.34
N ALA A 452 -9.17 -14.53 -6.18
CA ALA A 452 -9.75 -15.04 -4.94
C ALA A 452 -10.38 -16.44 -5.06
N VAL A 453 -10.50 -16.97 -6.28
CA VAL A 453 -10.88 -18.37 -6.49
C VAL A 453 -9.87 -19.34 -5.85
N ASP A 454 -8.58 -18.99 -5.84
CA ASP A 454 -7.54 -19.80 -5.18
C ASP A 454 -7.80 -20.00 -3.68
N LEU A 455 -8.28 -18.98 -2.97
CA LEU A 455 -8.67 -19.09 -1.55
C LEU A 455 -9.88 -20.01 -1.36
N ILE A 456 -10.86 -19.91 -2.25
CA ILE A 456 -12.04 -20.77 -2.20
C ILE A 456 -11.65 -22.23 -2.47
N ASP A 457 -10.77 -22.47 -3.44
CA ASP A 457 -10.26 -23.81 -3.74
C ASP A 457 -9.49 -24.40 -2.55
N GLN A 458 -8.69 -23.59 -1.84
CA GLN A 458 -8.07 -24.00 -0.57
C GLN A 458 -9.12 -24.37 0.49
N ASN A 459 -10.16 -23.56 0.64
CA ASN A 459 -11.28 -23.86 1.54
C ASN A 459 -12.05 -25.13 1.14
N ILE A 460 -12.13 -25.46 -0.13
CA ILE A 460 -12.68 -26.75 -0.60
C ILE A 460 -11.76 -27.91 -0.19
N VAL A 461 -10.44 -27.76 -0.34
CA VAL A 461 -9.47 -28.79 0.07
C VAL A 461 -9.51 -29.01 1.58
N ILE A 462 -9.60 -27.96 2.38
CA ILE A 462 -9.76 -28.04 3.85
C ILE A 462 -11.02 -28.85 4.23
N ASN A 463 -12.06 -28.80 3.39
CA ASN A 463 -13.33 -29.49 3.55
C ASN A 463 -13.53 -30.62 2.52
N GLU A 464 -12.46 -31.35 2.16
CA GLU A 464 -12.47 -32.35 1.07
C GLU A 464 -13.55 -33.43 1.20
N PHE A 465 -14.03 -33.72 2.42
CA PHE A 465 -15.12 -34.66 2.67
C PHE A 465 -16.42 -34.28 1.94
N LEU A 466 -16.61 -33.00 1.62
CA LEU A 466 -17.73 -32.50 0.83
C LEU A 466 -17.62 -32.95 -0.63
N SER A 467 -16.43 -32.84 -1.23
CA SER A 467 -16.16 -33.24 -2.62
C SER A 467 -16.27 -34.77 -2.82
N ASN A 468 -15.97 -35.53 -1.77
CA ASN A 468 -16.09 -36.99 -1.78
C ASN A 468 -17.54 -37.48 -1.58
N ASN A 469 -18.47 -36.59 -1.23
CA ASN A 469 -19.87 -36.96 -1.01
C ASN A 469 -20.65 -36.93 -2.34
N ALA A 470 -21.18 -38.09 -2.75
CA ALA A 470 -21.94 -38.22 -4.00
C ALA A 470 -23.22 -37.35 -4.07
N GLN A 471 -23.72 -36.86 -2.94
CA GLN A 471 -24.90 -35.99 -2.85
C GLN A 471 -24.57 -34.52 -3.16
N VAL A 472 -23.30 -34.13 -3.08
CA VAL A 472 -22.84 -32.74 -3.26
C VAL A 472 -22.14 -32.61 -4.61
N LYS A 473 -22.65 -31.73 -5.48
CA LYS A 473 -21.94 -31.32 -6.71
C LYS A 473 -21.41 -29.90 -6.55
N LEU A 474 -20.22 -29.79 -5.97
CA LEU A 474 -19.56 -28.51 -5.71
C LEU A 474 -18.60 -28.15 -6.85
N GLN A 475 -18.62 -26.89 -7.31
CA GLN A 475 -17.66 -26.36 -8.27
C GLN A 475 -17.34 -24.88 -8.00
N THR A 476 -16.13 -24.48 -8.31
CA THR A 476 -15.68 -23.07 -8.36
C THR A 476 -15.62 -22.57 -9.80
N ARG A 477 -15.96 -21.30 -10.00
CA ARG A 477 -15.92 -20.65 -11.32
C ARG A 477 -15.55 -19.19 -11.21
N ASN A 478 -14.68 -18.76 -12.12
CA ASN A 478 -14.31 -17.36 -12.20
C ASN A 478 -15.43 -16.57 -12.88
N LEU A 479 -15.83 -15.45 -12.29
CA LEU A 479 -16.90 -14.60 -12.83
C LEU A 479 -16.62 -13.12 -12.57
N LEU A 480 -16.22 -12.42 -13.63
CA LEU A 480 -16.27 -10.96 -13.70
C LEU A 480 -17.71 -10.55 -14.05
N TRP A 481 -18.32 -9.68 -13.24
CA TRP A 481 -19.66 -9.18 -13.51
C TRP A 481 -19.74 -8.53 -14.90
N GLY A 482 -20.89 -8.66 -15.55
CA GLY A 482 -21.07 -8.24 -16.94
C GLY A 482 -20.51 -9.19 -18.01
N ASN A 483 -19.64 -10.15 -17.66
CA ASN A 483 -19.08 -11.12 -18.61
C ASN A 483 -20.05 -12.29 -18.90
N THR A 484 -20.80 -12.19 -20.01
CA THR A 484 -21.78 -13.22 -20.40
C THR A 484 -21.18 -14.60 -20.61
N LYS A 485 -19.94 -14.72 -21.14
CA LYS A 485 -19.33 -16.04 -21.38
C LYS A 485 -19.03 -16.77 -20.08
N GLN A 486 -18.54 -16.04 -19.07
CA GLN A 486 -18.29 -16.60 -17.75
C GLN A 486 -19.61 -16.97 -17.06
N ALA A 487 -20.63 -16.11 -17.15
CA ALA A 487 -21.96 -16.41 -16.62
C ALA A 487 -22.59 -17.65 -17.27
N GLU A 488 -22.46 -17.80 -18.60
CA GLU A 488 -22.90 -19.01 -19.32
C GLU A 488 -22.19 -20.28 -18.82
N ALA A 489 -20.89 -20.20 -18.51
CA ALA A 489 -20.12 -21.29 -17.95
C ALA A 489 -20.53 -21.68 -16.51
N CYS A 490 -20.96 -20.72 -15.69
CA CYS A 490 -21.57 -21.00 -14.38
C CYS A 490 -22.89 -21.76 -14.51
N GLY A 491 -23.64 -21.45 -15.56
CA GLY A 491 -24.97 -21.97 -15.84
C GLY A 491 -26.05 -21.29 -15.01
N LYS A 492 -27.29 -21.36 -15.48
CA LYS A 492 -28.43 -20.72 -14.80
C LYS A 492 -28.71 -21.37 -13.44
N ALA A 493 -29.01 -20.57 -12.42
CA ALA A 493 -29.23 -21.01 -11.04
C ALA A 493 -30.70 -20.87 -10.61
N ASP A 494 -31.17 -21.76 -9.75
CA ASP A 494 -32.50 -21.66 -9.12
C ASP A 494 -32.47 -20.71 -7.92
N LEU A 495 -31.33 -20.66 -7.23
CA LEU A 495 -31.07 -19.78 -6.10
C LEU A 495 -29.75 -19.05 -6.32
N ILE A 496 -29.75 -17.72 -6.23
CA ILE A 496 -28.53 -16.91 -6.21
C ILE A 496 -28.43 -16.27 -4.83
N ILE A 497 -27.26 -16.39 -4.22
CA ILE A 497 -26.92 -15.80 -2.93
C ILE A 497 -25.84 -14.77 -3.20
N ALA A 498 -26.02 -13.54 -2.71
CA ALA A 498 -25.03 -12.48 -2.87
C ALA A 498 -24.84 -11.75 -1.54
N SER A 499 -23.66 -11.90 -0.94
CA SER A 499 -23.32 -11.29 0.35
C SER A 499 -22.27 -10.19 0.18
N ASP A 500 -22.60 -8.97 0.60
CA ASP A 500 -21.75 -7.76 0.52
C ASP A 500 -21.22 -7.43 -0.89
N VAL A 501 -22.03 -7.66 -1.93
CA VAL A 501 -21.69 -7.35 -3.33
C VAL A 501 -21.96 -5.89 -3.73
N LEU A 502 -22.62 -5.12 -2.87
CA LEU A 502 -22.87 -3.69 -3.06
C LEU A 502 -21.81 -2.89 -2.28
N TYR A 503 -20.81 -2.37 -2.98
CA TYR A 503 -19.78 -1.50 -2.38
C TYR A 503 -19.20 -0.48 -3.37
N GLU A 504 -19.23 -0.78 -4.67
CA GLU A 504 -18.76 0.13 -5.74
C GLU A 504 -19.86 0.43 -6.75
N ALA A 505 -20.43 1.63 -6.69
CA ALA A 505 -21.58 2.04 -7.51
C ALA A 505 -21.31 1.97 -9.03
N GLN A 506 -20.04 2.05 -9.44
CA GLN A 506 -19.64 1.94 -10.85
C GLN A 506 -19.94 0.55 -11.46
N PHE A 507 -20.01 -0.51 -10.65
CA PHE A 507 -20.24 -1.88 -11.12
C PHE A 507 -21.70 -2.34 -11.01
N PHE A 508 -22.62 -1.48 -10.55
CA PHE A 508 -24.02 -1.84 -10.34
C PHE A 508 -24.72 -2.36 -11.61
N GLU A 509 -24.43 -1.77 -12.78
CA GLU A 509 -25.01 -2.24 -14.04
C GLU A 509 -24.48 -3.62 -14.43
N ASP A 510 -23.18 -3.86 -14.25
CA ASP A 510 -22.55 -5.15 -14.53
C ASP A 510 -23.04 -6.25 -13.57
N LEU A 511 -23.27 -5.91 -12.30
CA LEU A 511 -23.83 -6.81 -11.29
C LEU A 511 -25.29 -7.18 -11.62
N VAL A 512 -26.15 -6.20 -11.94
CA VAL A 512 -27.53 -6.48 -12.37
C VAL A 512 -27.54 -7.32 -13.64
N LYS A 513 -26.63 -7.04 -14.58
CA LYS A 513 -26.47 -7.86 -15.77
C LYS A 513 -26.07 -9.30 -15.42
N ALA A 514 -25.18 -9.51 -14.45
CA ALA A 514 -24.82 -10.84 -13.97
C ALA A 514 -26.03 -11.57 -13.37
N PHE A 515 -26.88 -10.91 -12.58
CA PHE A 515 -28.13 -11.50 -12.10
C PHE A 515 -29.02 -11.96 -13.26
N VAL A 516 -29.26 -11.12 -14.25
CA VAL A 516 -30.05 -11.48 -15.44
C VAL A 516 -29.42 -12.65 -16.20
N ASP A 517 -28.11 -12.61 -16.43
CA ASP A 517 -27.37 -13.64 -17.16
C ASP A 517 -27.28 -14.97 -16.41
N LEU A 518 -27.42 -14.99 -15.08
CA LEU A 518 -27.39 -16.19 -14.25
C LEU A 518 -28.77 -16.74 -13.89
N SER A 519 -29.85 -16.01 -14.16
CA SER A 519 -31.17 -16.43 -13.72
C SER A 519 -32.11 -16.96 -14.81
N THR A 520 -33.13 -17.66 -14.34
CA THR A 520 -34.34 -18.14 -15.05
C THR A 520 -35.58 -17.47 -14.45
N GLU A 521 -36.75 -17.63 -15.08
CA GLU A 521 -38.03 -17.09 -14.59
C GLU A 521 -38.41 -17.59 -13.18
N SER A 522 -37.86 -18.72 -12.72
CA SER A 522 -38.11 -19.27 -11.38
C SER A 522 -37.00 -18.97 -10.37
N THR A 523 -35.96 -18.23 -10.76
CA THR A 523 -34.81 -17.96 -9.89
C THR A 523 -35.20 -17.01 -8.77
N ARG A 524 -34.77 -17.37 -7.55
CA ARG A 524 -34.81 -16.51 -6.37
C ARG A 524 -33.41 -15.96 -6.10
N ILE A 525 -33.30 -14.67 -5.82
CA ILE A 525 -32.03 -14.03 -5.46
C ILE A 525 -32.17 -13.47 -4.05
N TYR A 526 -31.24 -13.77 -3.16
CA TYR A 526 -31.13 -13.11 -1.86
C TYR A 526 -29.85 -12.29 -1.80
N ILE A 527 -30.01 -10.99 -1.55
CA ILE A 527 -28.94 -10.01 -1.46
C ILE A 527 -28.88 -9.51 -0.03
N GLY A 528 -27.78 -9.81 0.66
CA GLY A 528 -27.49 -9.27 1.98
C GLY A 528 -26.28 -8.37 1.91
N TYR A 529 -26.43 -7.09 2.27
CA TYR A 529 -25.31 -6.16 2.22
C TYR A 529 -25.43 -5.10 3.31
N LYS A 530 -24.29 -4.48 3.60
CA LYS A 530 -24.19 -3.33 4.49
C LYS A 530 -23.77 -2.12 3.66
N ARG A 531 -24.57 -1.04 3.69
CA ARG A 531 -24.31 0.17 2.89
C ARG A 531 -22.91 0.73 3.20
N ARG A 532 -22.02 0.67 2.22
CA ARG A 532 -20.65 1.19 2.28
C ARG A 532 -20.24 1.70 0.91
N GLY A 533 -19.57 2.87 0.85
CA GLY A 533 -18.98 3.35 -0.39
C GLY A 533 -19.94 4.01 -1.40
N PHE A 534 -21.25 4.06 -1.13
CA PHE A 534 -22.25 4.73 -1.96
C PHE A 534 -23.35 5.40 -1.13
N ASP A 535 -24.04 6.37 -1.73
CA ASP A 535 -25.11 7.14 -1.09
C ASP A 535 -26.53 6.55 -1.33
N GLU A 536 -27.55 7.15 -0.71
CA GLU A 536 -28.94 6.69 -0.84
C GLU A 536 -29.51 6.86 -2.25
N ALA A 537 -29.01 7.82 -3.04
CA ALA A 537 -29.45 8.00 -4.41
C ALA A 537 -28.88 6.91 -5.32
N GLU A 538 -27.62 6.55 -5.12
CA GLU A 538 -26.96 5.42 -5.80
C GLU A 538 -27.60 4.08 -5.44
N GLU A 539 -27.96 3.88 -4.17
CA GLU A 539 -28.73 2.71 -3.74
C GLU A 539 -30.09 2.63 -4.43
N ARG A 540 -30.84 3.75 -4.45
CA ARG A 540 -32.13 3.81 -5.17
C ARG A 540 -31.94 3.52 -6.66
N ARG A 541 -30.83 3.96 -7.27
CA ARG A 541 -30.50 3.64 -8.66
C ARG A 541 -30.29 2.14 -8.83
N PHE A 542 -29.55 1.48 -7.94
CA PHE A 542 -29.36 0.03 -7.99
C PHE A 542 -30.69 -0.71 -7.96
N TRP A 543 -31.56 -0.40 -6.99
CA TRP A 543 -32.88 -1.05 -6.90
C TRP A 543 -33.79 -0.71 -8.08
N SER A 544 -33.66 0.48 -8.68
CA SER A 544 -34.36 0.82 -9.91
C SER A 544 -33.86 0.00 -11.11
N LEU A 545 -32.56 -0.32 -11.18
CA LEU A 545 -32.00 -1.18 -12.22
C LEU A 545 -32.49 -2.62 -12.05
N CYS A 546 -32.48 -3.15 -10.82
CA CYS A 546 -33.06 -4.46 -10.52
C CYS A 546 -34.56 -4.50 -10.83
N GLY A 547 -35.30 -3.46 -10.45
CA GLY A 547 -36.74 -3.32 -10.66
C GLY A 547 -37.20 -3.38 -12.11
N ALA A 548 -36.29 -3.16 -13.07
CA ALA A 548 -36.57 -3.33 -14.50
C ALA A 548 -36.72 -4.80 -14.93
N TYR A 549 -36.16 -5.74 -14.16
CA TYR A 549 -36.12 -7.17 -14.48
C TYR A 549 -36.75 -8.04 -13.39
N PHE A 550 -36.67 -7.60 -12.14
CA PHE A 550 -37.07 -8.37 -10.96
C PHE A 550 -38.08 -7.59 -10.10
N ASN A 551 -38.95 -8.34 -9.42
CA ASN A 551 -39.71 -7.86 -8.27
C ASN A 551 -38.80 -7.88 -7.04
N VAL A 552 -38.37 -6.68 -6.63
CA VAL A 552 -37.47 -6.43 -5.50
C VAL A 552 -38.28 -6.22 -4.22
N LYS A 553 -37.95 -6.96 -3.17
CA LYS A 553 -38.56 -6.83 -1.84
C LYS A 553 -37.52 -6.74 -0.75
N LEU A 554 -37.62 -5.70 0.09
CA LEU A 554 -36.87 -5.59 1.34
C LEU A 554 -37.52 -6.50 2.37
N LEU A 555 -36.74 -7.40 2.96
CA LEU A 555 -37.19 -8.28 4.04
C LEU A 555 -36.86 -7.64 5.40
N THR A 556 -37.77 -7.78 6.36
CA THR A 556 -37.63 -7.13 7.67
C THR A 556 -37.80 -8.12 8.83
N TYR A 557 -37.02 -7.92 9.90
CA TYR A 557 -37.12 -8.76 11.11
C TYR A 557 -38.51 -8.62 11.74
N GLN A 558 -39.19 -9.75 11.95
CA GLN A 558 -40.60 -9.80 12.39
C GLN A 558 -41.57 -9.07 11.46
N GLY A 559 -41.19 -8.88 10.19
CA GLY A 559 -42.08 -8.39 9.15
C GLY A 559 -43.26 -9.33 8.93
N GLN A 560 -44.35 -8.78 8.39
CA GLN A 560 -45.53 -9.53 7.97
C GLN A 560 -45.98 -9.16 6.55
N GLU A 561 -45.14 -8.42 5.82
CA GLU A 561 -45.47 -7.94 4.47
C GLU A 561 -45.10 -8.96 3.40
N ASP A 562 -44.11 -9.81 3.68
CA ASP A 562 -43.62 -10.84 2.78
C ASP A 562 -43.55 -12.22 3.45
N GLU A 563 -43.74 -13.29 2.67
CA GLU A 563 -43.65 -14.67 3.18
C GLU A 563 -42.24 -15.00 3.71
N ASP A 564 -41.22 -14.37 3.12
CA ASP A 564 -39.82 -14.60 3.45
C ASP A 564 -39.32 -13.67 4.59
N ASP A 565 -40.16 -12.81 5.16
CA ASP A 565 -39.81 -11.98 6.34
C ASP A 565 -39.42 -12.86 7.55
N GLY A 566 -39.98 -14.07 7.64
CA GLY A 566 -39.64 -15.05 8.68
C GLY A 566 -38.20 -15.58 8.60
N LEU A 567 -37.50 -15.35 7.48
CA LEU A 567 -36.10 -15.76 7.30
C LEU A 567 -35.10 -14.79 7.93
N VAL A 568 -35.52 -13.55 8.21
CA VAL A 568 -34.62 -12.48 8.65
C VAL A 568 -34.18 -12.74 10.10
N PRO A 569 -32.88 -12.86 10.39
CA PRO A 569 -32.39 -13.04 11.75
C PRO A 569 -32.34 -11.70 12.50
N PRO A 570 -32.43 -11.72 13.85
CA PRO A 570 -32.31 -10.50 14.68
C PRO A 570 -30.94 -9.80 14.51
N MET A 571 -29.90 -10.54 14.10
CA MET A 571 -28.55 -10.03 13.83
C MET A 571 -28.52 -8.88 12.80
N THR A 572 -29.54 -8.78 11.92
CA THR A 572 -29.69 -7.63 11.00
C THR A 572 -29.81 -6.29 11.71
N LEU A 573 -30.47 -6.25 12.87
CA LEU A 573 -30.65 -5.04 13.68
C LEU A 573 -29.34 -4.56 14.29
N GLU A 574 -28.47 -5.50 14.68
CA GLU A 574 -27.18 -5.22 15.29
C GLU A 574 -26.14 -4.81 14.25
N THR A 575 -26.09 -5.52 13.13
CA THR A 575 -25.10 -5.33 12.05
C THR A 575 -25.45 -4.19 11.10
N GLY A 576 -26.74 -3.84 10.99
CA GLY A 576 -27.25 -2.92 9.99
C GLY A 576 -27.24 -3.49 8.57
N VAL A 577 -27.12 -4.82 8.43
CA VAL A 577 -27.24 -5.52 7.15
C VAL A 577 -28.68 -5.47 6.69
N GLN A 578 -28.89 -5.05 5.44
CA GLN A 578 -30.19 -5.09 4.79
C GLN A 578 -30.30 -6.35 3.94
N LEU A 579 -31.50 -6.95 3.92
CA LEU A 579 -31.79 -8.17 3.19
C LEU A 579 -32.86 -7.91 2.15
N TYR A 580 -32.55 -8.21 0.89
CA TYR A 580 -33.48 -8.11 -0.22
C TYR A 580 -33.67 -9.47 -0.87
N ARG A 581 -34.90 -9.71 -1.31
CA ARG A 581 -35.25 -10.82 -2.19
C ARG A 581 -35.69 -10.30 -3.54
N GLU A 582 -35.13 -10.87 -4.60
CA GLU A 582 -35.54 -10.63 -5.97
C GLU A 582 -36.15 -11.88 -6.61
N SER A 583 -37.19 -11.67 -7.42
CA SER A 583 -37.89 -12.72 -8.19
C SER A 583 -38.26 -12.19 -9.58
N PHE A 584 -38.27 -13.01 -10.64
CA PHE A 584 -38.55 -12.50 -11.98
C PHE A 584 -39.95 -11.89 -12.13
N LEU A 585 -40.04 -10.82 -12.91
CA LEU A 585 -41.32 -10.25 -13.32
C LEU A 585 -42.00 -11.17 -14.35
N LEU A 586 -43.10 -11.82 -13.96
CA LEU A 586 -43.89 -12.75 -14.78
C LEU A 586 -44.63 -12.08 -15.97
N SER A 587 -44.47 -10.78 -16.24
CA SER A 587 -45.10 -10.12 -17.39
C SER A 587 -44.20 -9.11 -18.09
N PHE A 588 -43.61 -9.51 -19.22
CA PHE A 588 -43.14 -8.55 -20.23
C PHE A 588 -44.35 -8.05 -21.04
N SER A 589 -44.96 -6.95 -20.60
CA SER A 589 -45.70 -6.09 -21.52
C SER A 589 -44.82 -4.87 -21.81
N LYS A 590 -44.34 -4.75 -23.05
CA LYS A 590 -43.67 -3.53 -23.53
C LYS A 590 -44.59 -2.34 -23.31
N HIS A 591 -44.30 -1.51 -22.32
CA HIS A 591 -44.81 -0.14 -22.27
C HIS A 591 -43.64 0.86 -22.21
N PRO A 592 -43.70 1.96 -22.98
CA PRO A 592 -42.65 2.96 -22.99
C PRO A 592 -42.68 3.76 -21.68
N LEU A 593 -41.49 4.20 -21.25
CA LEU A 593 -41.26 5.21 -20.23
C LEU A 593 -42.36 6.29 -20.23
N LEU A 594 -43.16 6.31 -19.16
CA LEU A 594 -44.04 7.43 -18.81
C LEU A 594 -43.29 8.35 -17.84
N PRO A 595 -43.41 9.68 -17.98
CA PRO A 595 -42.69 10.64 -17.16
C PRO A 595 -43.32 10.75 -15.75
N LEU A 596 -42.46 10.77 -14.73
CA LEU A 596 -42.82 11.10 -13.35
C LEU A 596 -43.38 12.52 -13.30
N GLN A 597 -44.69 12.62 -13.08
CA GLN A 597 -45.41 13.87 -12.86
C GLN A 597 -46.28 13.71 -11.61
N GLU A 598 -45.66 13.42 -10.47
CA GLU A 598 -46.33 13.42 -9.16
C GLU A 598 -45.29 13.54 -8.04
N GLU A 599 -44.70 14.73 -7.92
CA GLU A 599 -43.97 15.15 -6.71
C GLU A 599 -44.11 16.67 -6.50
N GLN A 600 -45.34 17.16 -6.60
CA GLN A 600 -45.71 18.55 -6.30
C GLN A 600 -46.51 18.70 -5.00
N GLN A 601 -46.49 17.70 -4.13
CA GLN A 601 -47.27 17.73 -2.90
C GLN A 601 -46.50 17.27 -1.66
N GLN A 602 -45.23 17.68 -1.56
CA GLN A 602 -44.46 17.61 -0.31
C GLN A 602 -43.44 18.74 -0.16
N LEU A 603 -43.74 19.91 -0.73
CA LEU A 603 -43.05 21.18 -0.51
C LEU A 603 -44.05 22.21 0.03
N GLN A 604 -44.57 21.97 1.24
CA GLN A 604 -45.44 22.95 1.89
C GLN A 604 -45.41 22.95 3.44
N GLU A 605 -44.35 22.42 4.07
CA GLU A 605 -44.16 22.50 5.53
C GLU A 605 -42.82 23.06 6.02
N GLU A 606 -42.00 23.69 5.17
CA GLU A 606 -40.80 24.46 5.61
C GLU A 606 -40.96 25.98 5.39
N GLY A 607 -42.17 26.48 5.60
CA GLY A 607 -42.54 27.89 5.46
C GLY A 607 -42.56 28.69 6.76
N GLN A 608 -41.83 28.30 7.81
CA GLN A 608 -41.83 28.98 9.11
C GLN A 608 -40.47 29.04 9.82
N VAL A 609 -39.37 29.43 9.13
CA VAL A 609 -38.17 29.95 9.83
C VAL A 609 -37.50 31.06 9.00
N LEU A 610 -38.29 32.04 8.55
CA LEU A 610 -37.80 33.19 7.76
C LEU A 610 -38.28 34.52 8.34
N GLN A 611 -38.10 34.69 9.65
CA GLN A 611 -38.37 35.96 10.36
C GLN A 611 -37.32 36.37 11.40
N HIS A 612 -36.10 35.81 11.37
CA HIS A 612 -35.05 36.19 12.33
C HIS A 612 -33.72 36.66 11.75
N LEU A 613 -33.66 37.09 10.48
CA LEU A 613 -32.41 37.53 9.85
C LEU A 613 -32.41 38.95 9.27
N ASP A 614 -33.23 39.86 9.81
CA ASP A 614 -33.15 41.30 9.46
C ASP A 614 -32.40 42.17 10.50
N GLN A 615 -31.93 41.57 11.59
CA GLN A 615 -31.24 42.32 12.67
C GLN A 615 -29.72 42.24 12.60
N TYR A 616 -29.14 41.45 11.69
CA TYR A 616 -27.68 41.24 11.59
C TYR A 616 -26.99 42.09 10.50
N ARG A 617 -27.75 42.90 9.74
CA ARG A 617 -27.23 43.62 8.57
C ARG A 617 -26.67 45.03 8.88
N GLN A 618 -26.92 45.58 10.06
CA GLN A 618 -26.49 46.94 10.41
C GLN A 618 -25.14 47.02 11.15
N ASP A 619 -24.70 45.96 11.84
CA ASP A 619 -23.43 45.96 12.60
C ASP A 619 -22.18 45.67 11.75
N LEU A 620 -22.34 45.20 10.51
CA LEU A 620 -21.22 44.86 9.63
C LEU A 620 -20.55 46.09 8.98
N SER A 621 -21.25 47.23 8.92
CA SER A 621 -20.76 48.42 8.21
C SER A 621 -19.76 49.27 9.02
N SER A 622 -19.83 49.25 10.36
CA SER A 622 -18.94 50.02 11.23
C SER A 622 -17.58 49.33 11.46
N SER A 623 -17.56 47.99 11.42
CA SER A 623 -16.35 47.18 11.63
C SER A 623 -15.40 47.19 10.42
N ILE A 624 -15.93 47.35 9.20
CA ILE A 624 -15.12 47.40 7.96
C ILE A 624 -14.34 48.71 7.85
N ILE A 625 -14.93 49.82 8.30
CA ILE A 625 -14.29 51.14 8.26
C ILE A 625 -13.15 51.24 9.28
N HIS A 626 -13.29 50.64 10.47
CA HIS A 626 -12.21 50.58 11.46
C HIS A 626 -11.05 49.65 11.05
N CYS A 627 -11.33 48.60 10.26
CA CYS A 627 -10.30 47.67 9.75
C CYS A 627 -9.42 48.31 8.65
N PHE A 628 -9.99 49.24 7.86
CA PHE A 628 -9.27 49.97 6.81
C PHE A 628 -8.19 50.93 7.35
N TRP A 629 -8.39 51.50 8.54
CA TRP A 629 -7.42 52.43 9.14
C TRP A 629 -6.28 51.74 9.91
N GLY A 630 -6.49 50.51 10.38
CA GLY A 630 -5.43 49.69 11.02
C GLY A 630 -4.37 49.14 10.07
N CYS A 631 -4.62 49.16 8.75
CA CYS A 631 -3.64 48.73 7.74
C CYS A 631 -2.58 49.78 7.37
N PHE A 632 -2.73 51.04 7.82
CA PHE A 632 -1.76 52.10 7.49
C PHE A 632 -0.42 51.96 8.24
N ASP A 633 -0.38 51.25 9.37
CA ASP A 633 0.83 51.05 10.17
C ASP A 633 1.81 49.99 9.59
N MET A 634 1.37 49.18 8.62
CA MET A 634 2.22 48.16 7.96
C MET A 634 2.83 48.63 6.64
N LEU A 635 2.37 49.77 6.11
CA LEU A 635 2.83 50.32 4.82
C LEU A 635 4.34 50.66 4.78
N PRO A 636 4.98 51.19 5.87
CA PRO A 636 6.42 51.46 5.86
C PRO A 636 7.26 50.18 5.79
N THR A 637 6.83 49.11 6.49
CA THR A 637 7.49 47.81 6.51
C THR A 637 7.35 47.08 5.17
N PHE A 638 6.18 47.22 4.53
CA PHE A 638 5.89 46.67 3.21
C PHE A 638 6.73 47.35 2.10
N LEU A 639 6.90 48.67 2.16
CA LEU A 639 7.72 49.44 1.21
C LEU A 639 9.23 49.18 1.40
N PHE A 640 9.67 48.93 2.64
CA PHE A 640 11.06 48.56 2.93
C PHE A 640 11.40 47.15 2.41
N ALA A 641 10.52 46.18 2.61
CA ALA A 641 10.68 44.81 2.09
C ALA A 641 10.62 44.74 0.56
N ALA A 642 9.74 45.55 -0.07
CA ALA A 642 9.61 45.61 -1.53
C ALA A 642 10.86 46.21 -2.20
N SER A 643 11.50 47.21 -1.57
CA SER A 643 12.72 47.83 -2.10
C SER A 643 13.95 46.94 -1.91
N SER A 644 14.06 46.18 -0.81
CA SER A 644 15.15 45.22 -0.59
C SER A 644 15.06 44.00 -1.53
N MET A 645 13.86 43.50 -1.82
CA MET A 645 13.67 42.36 -2.73
C MET A 645 13.87 42.74 -4.20
N SER A 646 13.66 44.01 -4.57
CA SER A 646 13.95 44.51 -5.92
C SER A 646 15.45 44.48 -6.24
N VAL A 647 16.32 44.66 -5.24
CA VAL A 647 17.78 44.55 -5.37
C VAL A 647 18.22 43.09 -5.52
N ILE A 648 17.55 42.17 -4.82
CA ILE A 648 17.81 40.72 -4.90
C ILE A 648 17.33 40.16 -6.26
N ALA A 649 16.17 40.57 -6.75
CA ALA A 649 15.67 40.20 -8.08
C ALA A 649 16.55 40.77 -9.21
N TYR A 650 17.14 41.96 -9.02
CA TYR A 650 18.14 42.55 -9.95
C TYR A 650 19.44 41.72 -9.99
N LEU A 651 19.90 41.21 -8.86
CA LEU A 651 21.09 40.35 -8.79
C LEU A 651 20.82 38.94 -9.37
N TYR A 652 19.63 38.39 -9.12
CA TYR A 652 19.23 37.07 -9.62
C TYR A 652 19.05 37.05 -11.14
N SER A 653 18.53 38.14 -11.71
CA SER A 653 18.32 38.25 -13.16
C SER A 653 19.59 38.54 -13.94
N VAL A 654 20.61 39.22 -13.38
CA VAL A 654 21.90 39.48 -14.06
C VAL A 654 22.82 38.25 -14.13
N LEU A 655 22.60 37.23 -13.30
CA LEU A 655 23.48 36.06 -13.18
C LEU A 655 23.04 34.82 -14.01
N LEU A 656 21.75 34.66 -14.31
CA LEU A 656 21.17 33.37 -14.78
C LEU A 656 21.00 33.22 -16.30
N ILE A 657 21.69 34.05 -17.07
CA ILE A 657 21.40 34.32 -18.48
C ILE A 657 22.54 33.90 -19.39
N PRO A 658 23.80 34.19 -19.02
CA PRO A 658 24.90 33.73 -19.84
C PRO A 658 24.92 32.20 -19.90
N THR A 659 24.39 31.52 -18.86
CA THR A 659 24.35 30.06 -18.71
C THR A 659 23.34 29.36 -19.61
N VAL A 660 22.14 29.92 -19.81
CA VAL A 660 21.09 29.25 -20.60
C VAL A 660 21.31 29.36 -22.11
N MET A 661 22.00 30.41 -22.59
CA MET A 661 22.25 30.61 -24.03
C MET A 661 23.45 29.83 -24.58
N THR A 662 24.42 29.43 -23.75
CA THR A 662 25.56 28.58 -24.19
C THR A 662 25.16 27.12 -24.39
N ALA A 663 24.15 26.63 -23.67
CA ALA A 663 23.69 25.24 -23.78
C ALA A 663 22.92 24.95 -25.07
N THR A 664 22.28 25.96 -25.69
CA THR A 664 21.40 25.74 -26.86
C THR A 664 22.12 25.81 -28.21
N ILE A 665 23.34 26.37 -28.28
CA ILE A 665 24.10 26.50 -29.55
C ILE A 665 25.06 25.31 -29.78
N ALA A 666 25.37 24.52 -28.75
CA ALA A 666 26.23 23.34 -28.88
C ALA A 666 25.53 22.12 -29.53
N ASN A 667 24.20 22.02 -29.47
CA ASN A 667 23.44 20.83 -29.89
C ASN A 667 22.93 20.84 -31.35
N LEU A 668 23.38 21.77 -32.21
CA LEU A 668 22.92 21.88 -33.62
C LEU A 668 24.02 21.69 -34.67
N ARG A 669 25.04 20.87 -34.39
CA ARG A 669 25.95 20.35 -35.44
C ARG A 669 25.94 18.83 -35.44
N SER A 670 24.95 18.26 -36.13
CA SER A 670 24.97 16.86 -36.55
C SER A 670 25.79 16.71 -37.83
N ASP A 671 26.80 15.84 -37.78
CA ASP A 671 27.61 15.43 -38.94
C ASP A 671 26.91 14.22 -39.63
N PRO A 672 26.56 14.29 -40.93
CA PRO A 672 25.70 13.31 -41.58
C PRO A 672 26.46 12.20 -42.32
N ASN A 673 27.58 11.68 -41.79
CA ASN A 673 28.36 10.63 -42.48
C ASN A 673 29.10 9.65 -41.54
N SER A 674 28.38 8.74 -40.87
CA SER A 674 29.02 7.50 -40.40
C SER A 674 28.08 6.30 -40.48
N THR A 675 27.90 5.77 -41.68
CA THR A 675 27.69 4.33 -41.86
C THR A 675 28.97 3.74 -42.41
N VAL A 676 29.64 2.89 -41.64
CA VAL A 676 30.23 1.59 -42.04
C VAL A 676 30.64 0.88 -40.75
N PHE A 677 29.93 -0.20 -40.40
CA PHE A 677 30.36 -1.19 -39.42
C PHE A 677 31.58 -1.94 -39.96
N ASN A 678 32.67 -2.00 -39.19
CA ASN A 678 33.69 -3.03 -39.33
C ASN A 678 34.36 -3.32 -37.97
N GLY A 679 34.24 -4.58 -37.54
CA GLY A 679 34.59 -5.21 -36.26
C GLY A 679 35.77 -4.67 -35.44
N THR A 680 35.47 -4.30 -34.20
CA THR A 680 36.02 -4.83 -32.93
C THR A 680 35.02 -4.42 -31.85
N ALA A 681 34.54 -5.33 -31.00
CA ALA A 681 33.61 -4.96 -29.94
C ALA A 681 34.36 -4.10 -28.90
N GLU A 682 34.02 -2.82 -28.77
CA GLU A 682 34.56 -1.96 -27.71
C GLU A 682 33.93 -2.37 -26.37
N VAL A 683 34.74 -2.92 -25.45
CA VAL A 683 34.32 -3.16 -24.07
C VAL A 683 34.20 -1.81 -23.33
N PRO A 684 33.16 -1.62 -22.50
CA PRO A 684 32.89 -0.33 -21.85
C PRO A 684 33.92 0.03 -20.77
N LEU A 685 34.66 -0.94 -20.24
CA LEU A 685 35.68 -0.76 -19.22
C LEU A 685 36.81 -1.76 -19.44
N ASP A 686 38.06 -1.28 -19.52
CA ASP A 686 39.24 -2.14 -19.55
C ASP A 686 39.83 -2.27 -18.14
N ILE A 687 39.55 -3.40 -17.49
CA ILE A 687 40.00 -3.70 -16.11
C ILE A 687 41.42 -4.28 -16.03
N LYS A 688 42.10 -4.48 -17.18
CA LYS A 688 43.46 -5.04 -17.27
C LYS A 688 43.62 -6.45 -16.67
N CYS A 689 42.53 -7.17 -16.47
CA CYS A 689 42.55 -8.57 -16.05
C CYS A 689 42.89 -9.50 -17.24
N PRO A 690 43.43 -10.70 -17.01
CA PRO A 690 43.52 -11.71 -18.07
C PRO A 690 42.13 -12.08 -18.60
N PHE A 691 42.01 -12.33 -19.92
CA PHE A 691 40.80 -12.90 -20.50
C PHE A 691 40.64 -14.36 -20.11
N LEU A 692 39.39 -14.79 -19.92
CA LEU A 692 39.06 -16.20 -19.75
C LEU A 692 39.22 -16.96 -21.07
N SER A 693 39.60 -18.23 -20.98
CA SER A 693 39.62 -19.11 -22.14
C SER A 693 38.18 -19.35 -22.62
N PRO A 694 37.88 -19.26 -23.93
CA PRO A 694 36.54 -19.52 -24.44
C PRO A 694 36.03 -20.91 -24.02
N ARG A 695 34.79 -20.98 -23.52
CA ARG A 695 34.19 -22.28 -23.17
C ARG A 695 34.05 -23.18 -24.39
N THR A 696 34.39 -24.46 -24.23
CA THR A 696 34.16 -25.51 -25.23
C THR A 696 32.75 -26.12 -25.13
N SER A 697 32.06 -25.93 -24.00
CA SER A 697 30.70 -26.38 -23.76
C SER A 697 29.94 -25.39 -22.87
N SER A 698 28.62 -25.31 -23.04
CA SER A 698 27.74 -24.55 -22.14
C SER A 698 27.89 -24.98 -20.68
N PRO A 699 27.64 -24.08 -19.71
CA PRO A 699 27.70 -24.41 -18.30
C PRO A 699 26.67 -25.48 -17.96
N LEU A 700 27.04 -26.39 -17.05
CA LEU A 700 26.21 -27.56 -16.72
C LEU A 700 24.96 -27.18 -15.93
N ASN A 701 25.12 -26.27 -14.98
CA ASN A 701 24.09 -25.82 -14.03
C ASN A 701 24.51 -24.47 -13.42
N VAL A 702 23.67 -23.94 -12.53
CA VAL A 702 23.91 -22.66 -11.84
C VAL A 702 25.19 -22.63 -11.00
N ARG A 703 25.74 -23.80 -10.62
CA ARG A 703 26.98 -23.94 -9.85
C ARG A 703 28.25 -23.88 -10.72
N ASP A 704 28.12 -23.97 -12.04
CA ASP A 704 29.23 -23.98 -13.02
C ASP A 704 29.32 -22.66 -13.82
N LEU A 705 28.73 -21.58 -13.31
CA LEU A 705 28.70 -20.29 -13.98
C LEU A 705 30.00 -19.50 -13.80
N ARG A 706 30.53 -19.00 -14.92
CA ARG A 706 31.60 -18.01 -15.02
C ARG A 706 31.02 -16.66 -15.49
N PRO A 707 31.76 -15.55 -15.35
CA PRO A 707 31.32 -14.25 -15.85
C PRO A 707 30.92 -14.21 -17.33
N ASP A 708 31.61 -14.97 -18.17
CA ASP A 708 31.35 -15.05 -19.62
C ASP A 708 30.13 -15.91 -19.99
N ASP A 709 29.48 -16.56 -19.01
CA ASP A 709 28.26 -17.34 -19.23
C ASP A 709 26.98 -16.49 -19.18
N PHE A 710 27.03 -15.30 -18.59
CA PHE A 710 25.87 -14.42 -18.44
C PHE A 710 25.61 -13.58 -19.68
N ARG A 711 24.35 -13.53 -20.09
CA ARG A 711 23.87 -12.71 -21.22
C ARG A 711 23.13 -11.46 -20.77
N ILE A 712 22.51 -11.51 -19.58
CA ILE A 712 21.61 -10.45 -19.10
C ILE A 712 21.93 -10.11 -17.64
N VAL A 713 22.01 -8.83 -17.32
CA VAL A 713 21.98 -8.30 -15.94
C VAL A 713 20.67 -7.56 -15.69
N MET A 714 20.15 -7.66 -14.47
CA MET A 714 18.89 -7.04 -14.04
C MET A 714 18.99 -6.59 -12.58
N GLY A 715 18.22 -5.57 -12.21
CA GLY A 715 18.27 -5.01 -10.86
C GLY A 715 16.90 -4.58 -10.34
N LEU A 716 16.63 -4.92 -9.07
CA LEU A 716 15.53 -4.41 -8.27
C LEU A 716 16.11 -3.64 -7.07
N GLY A 717 15.50 -2.52 -6.70
CA GLY A 717 15.98 -1.79 -5.52
C GLY A 717 15.39 -0.42 -5.26
N ASP A 718 16.03 0.32 -4.36
CA ASP A 718 15.66 1.67 -3.94
C ASP A 718 16.51 2.78 -4.59
N SER A 719 16.51 3.98 -4.01
CA SER A 719 17.25 5.16 -4.46
C SER A 719 18.76 4.93 -4.55
N VAL A 720 19.33 4.10 -3.68
CA VAL A 720 20.77 3.77 -3.74
C VAL A 720 21.07 2.97 -5.01
N MET A 721 20.26 1.95 -5.30
CA MET A 721 20.40 1.15 -6.52
C MET A 721 20.10 1.98 -7.79
N ALA A 722 19.20 2.96 -7.70
CA ALA A 722 18.92 3.91 -8.78
C ALA A 722 20.08 4.91 -9.04
N GLY A 723 21.01 5.06 -8.09
CA GLY A 723 22.11 6.02 -8.18
C GLY A 723 21.65 7.46 -7.94
N PHE A 724 20.64 7.67 -7.10
CA PHE A 724 20.13 8.99 -6.80
C PHE A 724 21.22 9.91 -6.23
N ALA A 725 21.34 11.10 -6.80
CA ALA A 725 22.28 12.15 -6.41
C ALA A 725 23.76 11.73 -6.35
N ALA A 726 24.15 10.59 -6.95
CA ALA A 726 25.48 10.02 -6.80
C ALA A 726 26.60 10.89 -7.43
N LYS A 727 26.30 11.69 -8.45
CA LYS A 727 27.28 12.64 -9.01
C LYS A 727 27.51 13.87 -8.11
N GLY A 728 26.63 14.12 -7.16
CA GLY A 728 26.69 15.29 -6.28
C GLY A 728 26.48 16.62 -7.02
N VAL A 729 26.79 17.73 -6.36
CA VAL A 729 26.72 19.09 -6.95
C VAL A 729 27.59 19.16 -8.21
N GLN A 730 26.96 19.36 -9.35
CA GLN A 730 27.66 19.63 -10.61
C GLN A 730 27.99 21.12 -10.75
N ASP A 731 29.17 21.43 -11.31
CA ASP A 731 29.62 22.79 -11.66
C ASP A 731 29.56 23.83 -10.51
N ASN A 732 29.71 23.39 -9.26
CA ASN A 732 29.54 24.22 -8.05
C ASN A 732 28.17 24.94 -7.98
N ASN A 733 27.15 24.44 -8.66
CA ASN A 733 25.81 25.01 -8.68
C ASN A 733 24.82 24.09 -7.96
N PHE A 734 24.56 24.36 -6.69
CA PHE A 734 23.64 23.58 -5.87
C PHE A 734 22.19 23.57 -6.41
N PHE A 735 21.75 24.66 -7.06
CA PHE A 735 20.38 24.78 -7.59
C PHE A 735 20.19 24.19 -9.00
N ASN A 736 21.11 23.34 -9.46
CA ASN A 736 20.96 22.62 -10.72
C ASN A 736 19.96 21.46 -10.56
N ILE A 737 18.98 21.35 -11.47
CA ILE A 737 18.00 20.26 -11.46
C ILE A 737 18.67 18.88 -11.69
N GLU A 738 19.84 18.86 -12.33
CA GLU A 738 20.65 17.66 -12.53
C GLU A 738 21.17 17.07 -11.21
N ASN A 739 21.15 17.85 -10.13
CA ASN A 739 21.52 17.37 -8.80
C ASN A 739 20.45 16.44 -8.19
N LEU A 740 19.22 16.43 -8.73
CA LEU A 740 18.10 15.57 -8.30
C LEU A 740 17.90 14.38 -9.24
N TYR A 741 18.96 13.96 -9.93
CA TYR A 741 18.89 12.88 -10.91
C TYR A 741 19.20 11.53 -10.28
N GLU A 742 18.57 10.49 -10.81
CA GLU A 742 19.03 9.12 -10.69
C GLU A 742 20.13 8.91 -11.73
N ASN A 743 21.37 8.81 -11.26
CA ASN A 743 22.55 8.59 -12.11
C ASN A 743 22.68 7.10 -12.45
N ARG A 744 21.71 6.60 -13.22
CA ARG A 744 21.55 5.18 -13.58
C ARG A 744 22.84 4.55 -14.09
N GLY A 745 23.54 5.24 -14.98
CA GLY A 745 24.77 4.79 -15.64
C GLY A 745 25.94 4.48 -14.71
N ILE A 746 25.93 5.00 -13.47
CA ILE A 746 26.99 4.77 -12.46
C ILE A 746 26.52 3.92 -11.27
N SER A 747 25.29 3.39 -11.31
CA SER A 747 24.76 2.49 -10.28
C SER A 747 25.72 1.32 -10.03
N PHE A 748 25.98 1.01 -8.75
CA PHE A 748 27.08 0.10 -8.40
C PHE A 748 26.82 -1.33 -8.91
N ALA A 749 25.54 -1.75 -8.95
CA ALA A 749 25.15 -3.07 -9.42
C ALA A 749 24.55 -3.08 -10.84
N MET A 750 24.16 -1.92 -11.40
CA MET A 750 23.42 -1.87 -12.68
C MET A 750 23.91 -0.84 -13.71
N GLY A 751 24.92 -0.02 -13.40
CA GLY A 751 25.42 1.01 -14.32
C GLY A 751 26.22 0.44 -15.50
N GLY A 752 26.14 1.11 -16.65
CA GLY A 752 26.74 0.72 -17.92
C GLY A 752 27.38 1.87 -18.70
N ASP A 753 27.65 3.00 -18.04
CA ASP A 753 28.37 4.13 -18.66
C ASP A 753 29.85 3.76 -18.91
N ALA A 754 30.41 4.26 -20.01
CA ALA A 754 31.77 3.96 -20.40
C ALA A 754 32.80 4.44 -19.36
N ASN A 755 33.84 3.64 -19.13
CA ASN A 755 34.93 3.87 -18.19
C ASN A 755 34.53 3.97 -16.71
N ILE A 756 33.33 3.51 -16.35
CA ILE A 756 32.87 3.46 -14.96
C ILE A 756 33.00 2.04 -14.39
N VAL A 757 33.55 1.92 -13.19
CA VAL A 757 33.64 0.63 -12.48
C VAL A 757 32.29 0.29 -11.86
N THR A 758 31.57 -0.63 -12.49
CA THR A 758 30.29 -1.18 -12.04
C THR A 758 30.30 -2.70 -12.20
N VAL A 759 29.44 -3.42 -11.48
CA VAL A 759 29.33 -4.89 -11.66
C VAL A 759 29.04 -5.25 -13.14
N PRO A 760 28.09 -4.60 -13.85
CA PRO A 760 27.86 -4.92 -15.26
C PRO A 760 29.04 -4.58 -16.18
N ASN A 761 29.76 -3.49 -15.95
CA ASN A 761 30.92 -3.15 -16.80
C ASN A 761 32.10 -4.10 -16.57
N ILE A 762 32.33 -4.51 -15.33
CA ILE A 762 33.32 -5.57 -15.01
C ILE A 762 32.89 -6.88 -15.68
N MET A 763 31.61 -7.24 -15.63
CA MET A 763 31.10 -8.45 -16.28
C MET A 763 31.17 -8.36 -17.81
N ASN A 764 30.89 -7.20 -18.41
CA ASN A 764 30.93 -6.99 -19.86
C ASN A 764 32.36 -7.15 -20.43
N TYR A 765 33.39 -6.90 -19.60
CA TYR A 765 34.77 -7.22 -19.96
C TYR A 765 34.97 -8.71 -20.33
N TYR A 766 34.24 -9.60 -19.66
CA TYR A 766 34.27 -11.05 -19.90
C TYR A 766 33.17 -11.51 -20.87
N SER A 767 31.98 -10.90 -20.78
CA SER A 767 30.83 -11.17 -21.64
C SER A 767 30.58 -9.95 -22.56
N TYR A 768 31.21 -9.95 -23.72
CA TYR A 768 31.23 -8.81 -24.67
C TYR A 768 29.85 -8.42 -25.21
N ASP A 769 28.86 -9.30 -25.03
CA ASP A 769 27.53 -9.16 -25.56
C ASP A 769 26.48 -9.10 -24.43
N LEU A 770 26.91 -8.81 -23.19
CA LEU A 770 26.06 -8.60 -22.03
C LEU A 770 25.05 -7.47 -22.26
N MET A 771 23.79 -7.72 -21.91
CA MET A 771 22.67 -6.78 -22.01
C MET A 771 22.09 -6.44 -20.63
N GLY A 772 21.36 -5.32 -20.54
CA GLY A 772 20.56 -4.98 -19.36
C GLY A 772 21.10 -3.85 -18.49
N SER A 773 22.36 -3.44 -18.69
CA SER A 773 22.96 -2.33 -17.95
C SER A 773 22.30 -0.99 -18.30
N SER A 774 22.04 -0.20 -17.28
CA SER A 774 21.44 1.13 -17.38
C SER A 774 22.48 2.18 -17.78
N LYS A 775 22.08 3.25 -18.47
CA LYS A 775 22.99 4.22 -19.10
C LYS A 775 22.51 5.65 -18.95
N GLY A 776 23.41 6.57 -18.64
CA GLY A 776 23.10 7.99 -18.46
C GLY A 776 22.31 8.27 -17.19
N ASP A 777 21.59 9.40 -17.20
CA ASP A 777 20.94 9.96 -16.02
C ASP A 777 19.54 10.44 -16.40
N HIS A 778 18.61 10.44 -15.43
CA HIS A 778 17.33 11.11 -15.59
C HIS A 778 16.83 11.67 -14.26
N ILE A 779 15.87 12.59 -14.31
CA ILE A 779 15.22 13.13 -13.12
C ILE A 779 14.62 12.01 -12.27
N ILE A 780 14.74 12.12 -10.95
CA ILE A 780 14.25 11.15 -9.96
C ILE A 780 12.88 10.55 -10.32
N SER A 781 12.78 9.23 -10.19
CA SER A 781 11.52 8.49 -10.18
C SER A 781 11.00 8.36 -8.76
N ILE A 782 9.71 8.63 -8.54
CA ILE A 782 9.11 8.66 -7.22
C ILE A 782 8.29 7.39 -6.99
N CYS A 783 8.63 6.62 -5.96
CA CYS A 783 7.87 5.45 -5.53
C CYS A 783 7.86 5.36 -4.00
N PHE A 784 7.07 6.19 -3.30
CA PHE A 784 6.98 6.17 -1.84
C PHE A 784 5.97 5.13 -1.38
N GLY A 785 6.45 3.91 -1.11
CA GLY A 785 5.73 2.91 -0.30
C GLY A 785 4.26 2.73 -0.68
N ASN A 786 3.38 3.00 0.30
CA ASN A 786 1.93 2.80 0.21
C ASN A 786 1.21 4.02 -0.38
N GLN A 787 1.93 5.12 -0.56
CA GLN A 787 1.38 6.44 -0.83
C GLN A 787 1.31 6.71 -2.33
N ILE A 788 2.42 6.52 -3.04
CA ILE A 788 2.52 6.91 -4.45
C ILE A 788 3.63 6.14 -5.17
N CYS A 789 3.27 5.32 -6.16
CA CYS A 789 4.23 4.72 -7.10
C CYS A 789 3.66 4.76 -8.53
N PRO A 790 3.74 5.92 -9.22
CA PRO A 790 3.09 6.13 -10.51
C PRO A 790 3.70 5.29 -11.64
N ASP A 791 2.82 4.76 -12.49
CA ASP A 791 3.21 4.12 -13.75
C ASP A 791 3.81 5.12 -14.76
N GLY A 792 4.60 4.60 -15.71
CA GLY A 792 5.12 5.38 -16.84
C GLY A 792 6.32 6.28 -16.51
N GLN A 793 6.91 6.15 -15.31
CA GLN A 793 8.11 6.88 -14.92
C GLN A 793 9.38 6.33 -15.56
N TYR A 794 9.42 5.02 -15.83
CA TYR A 794 10.57 4.38 -16.47
C TYR A 794 10.92 5.02 -17.83
N ARG A 795 12.21 5.09 -18.11
CA ARG A 795 12.85 5.57 -19.33
C ARG A 795 13.61 4.40 -19.94
N PRO A 796 12.97 3.55 -20.76
CA PRO A 796 13.56 2.25 -21.14
C PRO A 796 14.91 2.33 -21.89
N LYS A 797 15.23 3.48 -22.50
CA LYS A 797 16.55 3.74 -23.13
C LYS A 797 17.68 4.01 -22.14
N ILE A 798 17.33 4.43 -20.93
CA ILE A 798 18.23 4.83 -19.84
C ILE A 798 18.23 3.73 -18.77
N ASP A 799 17.06 3.31 -18.30
CA ASP A 799 16.91 2.33 -17.22
C ASP A 799 17.24 0.91 -17.67
N VAL A 800 16.90 0.56 -18.90
CA VAL A 800 17.07 -0.79 -19.46
C VAL A 800 16.46 -1.84 -18.52
N LEU A 801 17.25 -2.63 -17.78
CA LEU A 801 16.77 -3.62 -16.81
C LEU A 801 17.10 -3.24 -15.34
N ASN A 802 17.43 -1.98 -15.08
CA ASN A 802 17.49 -1.41 -13.73
C ASN A 802 16.11 -0.85 -13.35
N ALA A 803 15.33 -1.63 -12.60
CA ALA A 803 13.99 -1.25 -12.19
C ALA A 803 13.93 -0.54 -10.83
N ALA A 804 15.09 -0.23 -10.22
CA ALA A 804 15.12 0.43 -8.94
C ALA A 804 14.45 1.81 -8.99
N GLN A 805 13.80 2.26 -7.91
CA GLN A 805 13.15 3.57 -7.85
C GLN A 805 13.36 4.23 -6.49
N SER A 806 13.51 5.55 -6.50
CA SER A 806 13.70 6.30 -5.26
C SER A 806 12.44 6.28 -4.39
N GLY A 807 12.64 6.04 -3.09
CA GLY A 807 11.57 5.85 -2.10
C GLY A 807 10.99 4.44 -2.01
N ALA A 808 11.34 3.53 -2.93
CA ALA A 808 10.74 2.20 -2.99
C ALA A 808 11.06 1.36 -1.74
N ARG A 809 10.06 0.64 -1.22
CA ARG A 809 10.16 -0.35 -0.14
C ARG A 809 9.98 -1.76 -0.67
N SER A 810 10.18 -2.76 0.19
CA SER A 810 9.99 -4.19 -0.16
C SER A 810 8.63 -4.50 -0.80
N LEU A 811 7.54 -3.86 -0.34
CA LEU A 811 6.20 -4.03 -0.90
C LEU A 811 6.06 -3.57 -2.36
N ASN A 812 6.95 -2.70 -2.85
CA ASN A 812 6.92 -2.17 -4.21
C ASN A 812 7.67 -3.08 -5.21
N LEU A 813 8.32 -4.16 -4.76
CA LEU A 813 9.10 -5.04 -5.65
C LEU A 813 8.27 -5.60 -6.81
N ASN A 814 6.99 -5.86 -6.61
CA ASN A 814 6.10 -6.34 -7.67
C ASN A 814 5.96 -5.35 -8.83
N HIS A 815 5.85 -4.05 -8.53
CA HIS A 815 5.80 -3.00 -9.55
C HIS A 815 7.09 -2.95 -10.38
N GLN A 816 8.25 -3.17 -9.74
CA GLN A 816 9.53 -3.23 -10.44
C GLN A 816 9.67 -4.51 -11.29
N ILE A 817 9.16 -5.65 -10.80
CA ILE A 817 9.13 -6.91 -11.55
C ILE A 817 8.29 -6.78 -12.83
N ASP A 818 7.15 -6.09 -12.78
CA ASP A 818 6.30 -5.85 -13.95
C ASP A 818 7.06 -5.14 -15.08
N TYR A 819 7.85 -4.12 -14.72
CA TYR A 819 8.71 -3.42 -15.68
C TYR A 819 9.76 -4.35 -16.29
N ILE A 820 10.46 -5.14 -15.48
CA ILE A 820 11.48 -6.09 -15.95
C ILE A 820 10.88 -7.13 -16.90
N LEU A 821 9.77 -7.77 -16.52
CA LEU A 821 9.12 -8.78 -17.34
C LEU A 821 8.67 -8.20 -18.69
N GLY A 822 8.05 -7.02 -18.67
CA GLY A 822 7.64 -6.32 -19.89
C GLY A 822 8.80 -5.89 -20.79
N TYR A 823 9.96 -5.57 -20.22
CA TYR A 823 11.15 -5.22 -21.00
C TYR A 823 11.90 -6.45 -21.53
N LEU A 824 12.01 -7.52 -20.74
CA LEU A 824 12.58 -8.80 -21.17
C LEU A 824 11.84 -9.39 -22.36
N ASP A 825 10.50 -9.38 -22.33
CA ASP A 825 9.68 -9.85 -23.46
C ASP A 825 10.02 -9.12 -24.76
N LYS A 826 10.29 -7.80 -24.69
CA LYS A 826 10.73 -7.01 -25.85
C LYS A 826 12.12 -7.44 -26.34
N ILE A 827 13.07 -7.70 -25.43
CA ILE A 827 14.41 -8.19 -25.77
C ILE A 827 14.32 -9.54 -26.47
N TYR A 828 13.49 -10.46 -25.96
CA TYR A 828 13.30 -11.78 -26.55
C TYR A 828 12.66 -11.71 -27.93
N LYS A 829 11.60 -10.91 -28.09
CA LYS A 829 10.93 -10.70 -29.39
C LYS A 829 11.82 -10.05 -30.43
N ALA A 830 12.72 -9.15 -30.01
CA ALA A 830 13.70 -8.53 -30.90
C ALA A 830 14.86 -9.46 -31.28
N GLY A 831 14.94 -10.66 -30.68
CA GLY A 831 16.05 -11.60 -30.89
C GLY A 831 17.36 -11.15 -30.23
N GLY A 832 17.30 -10.21 -29.27
CA GLY A 832 18.48 -9.74 -28.55
C GLY A 832 19.03 -10.78 -27.56
N ALA A 833 18.15 -11.56 -26.94
CA ALA A 833 18.52 -12.69 -26.08
C ALA A 833 17.45 -13.77 -26.17
N LYS A 834 17.73 -14.95 -25.60
CA LYS A 834 16.78 -16.06 -25.48
C LYS A 834 16.29 -16.18 -24.04
N PRO A 835 15.06 -16.68 -23.83
CA PRO A 835 14.56 -16.99 -22.49
C PRO A 835 15.46 -17.97 -21.72
N THR A 836 16.23 -18.83 -22.40
CA THR A 836 17.15 -19.80 -21.77
C THR A 836 18.53 -19.25 -21.44
N ASP A 837 18.85 -18.01 -21.82
CA ASP A 837 20.19 -17.45 -21.56
C ASP A 837 20.36 -17.13 -20.06
N TRP A 838 21.56 -17.27 -19.51
CA TRP A 838 21.78 -17.02 -18.08
C TRP A 838 21.64 -15.53 -17.75
N LYS A 839 20.90 -15.27 -16.66
CA LYS A 839 20.68 -13.91 -16.16
C LYS A 839 21.20 -13.77 -14.73
N LEU A 840 21.84 -12.64 -14.47
CA LEU A 840 22.19 -12.19 -13.13
C LEU A 840 21.16 -11.15 -12.68
N LEU A 841 20.42 -11.43 -11.61
CA LEU A 841 19.51 -10.47 -10.98
C LEU A 841 20.09 -10.04 -9.64
N THR A 842 20.17 -8.73 -9.39
CA THR A 842 20.60 -8.19 -8.09
C THR A 842 19.46 -7.43 -7.42
N VAL A 843 19.14 -7.80 -6.18
CA VAL A 843 18.12 -7.15 -5.35
C VAL A 843 18.84 -6.38 -4.23
N PHE A 844 18.71 -5.06 -4.23
CA PHE A 844 19.20 -4.17 -3.17
C PHE A 844 18.05 -3.30 -2.68
N ILE A 845 17.36 -3.75 -1.62
CA ILE A 845 16.15 -3.13 -1.09
C ILE A 845 16.16 -3.21 0.44
N GLY A 846 15.50 -2.27 1.11
CA GLY A 846 15.31 -2.27 2.56
C GLY A 846 15.78 -1.01 3.27
N SER A 847 16.55 -0.14 2.60
CA SER A 847 16.96 1.14 3.18
C SER A 847 15.74 2.02 3.53
N ASN A 848 14.73 2.06 2.66
CA ASN A 848 13.48 2.76 2.95
C ASN A 848 12.62 2.02 3.99
N ASP A 849 12.65 0.69 4.04
CA ASP A 849 11.91 -0.09 5.04
C ASP A 849 12.42 0.23 6.46
N ILE A 850 13.74 0.19 6.69
CA ILE A 850 14.29 0.55 8.00
C ILE A 850 14.09 2.05 8.33
N CYS A 851 14.12 2.93 7.32
CA CYS A 851 13.84 4.36 7.50
C CYS A 851 12.40 4.67 7.89
N HIS A 852 11.44 3.76 7.63
CA HIS A 852 10.04 3.90 8.05
C HIS A 852 9.66 2.92 9.18
N SER A 853 10.61 2.15 9.72
CA SER A 853 10.34 1.14 10.76
C SER A 853 9.76 1.72 12.06
N CYS A 854 9.98 3.01 12.32
CA CYS A 854 9.40 3.72 13.46
C CYS A 854 7.91 4.04 13.31
N THR A 855 7.42 4.13 12.08
CA THR A 855 6.10 4.70 11.74
C THR A 855 5.20 3.71 11.00
N GLU A 856 5.77 2.73 10.30
CA GLU A 856 5.07 1.86 9.38
C GLU A 856 5.29 0.37 9.70
N ILE A 857 4.23 -0.31 10.14
CA ILE A 857 4.27 -1.75 10.48
C ILE A 857 4.63 -2.59 9.24
N THR A 858 4.18 -2.16 8.06
CA THR A 858 4.47 -2.80 6.76
C THR A 858 5.95 -2.77 6.38
N SER A 859 6.75 -1.96 7.09
CA SER A 859 8.18 -1.87 6.86
C SER A 859 9.00 -2.73 7.83
N LEU A 860 8.41 -3.36 8.84
CA LEU A 860 9.14 -4.18 9.83
C LEU A 860 9.73 -5.47 9.23
N PRO A 861 10.77 -6.08 9.86
CA PRO A 861 11.46 -7.24 9.30
C PRO A 861 10.58 -8.43 8.86
N PRO A 862 9.50 -8.81 9.57
CA PRO A 862 8.61 -9.88 9.11
C PRO A 862 7.91 -9.58 7.78
N ALA A 863 7.29 -8.40 7.66
CA ALA A 863 6.62 -7.96 6.44
C ALA A 863 7.62 -7.81 5.29
N PHE A 864 8.79 -7.22 5.58
CA PHE A 864 9.91 -7.13 4.65
C PHE A 864 10.33 -8.50 4.11
N SER A 865 10.51 -9.49 5.00
CA SER A 865 10.89 -10.86 4.62
C SER A 865 9.87 -11.50 3.68
N VAL A 866 8.58 -11.37 3.99
CA VAL A 866 7.49 -11.91 3.17
C VAL A 866 7.47 -11.27 1.79
N ASN A 867 7.61 -9.95 1.72
CA ASN A 867 7.64 -9.21 0.46
C ASN A 867 8.80 -9.64 -0.44
N VAL A 868 10.01 -9.77 0.11
CA VAL A 868 11.19 -10.21 -0.66
C VAL A 868 11.05 -11.68 -1.09
N LEU A 869 10.56 -12.56 -0.21
CA LEU A 869 10.29 -13.97 -0.52
C LEU A 869 9.30 -14.08 -1.70
N ALA A 870 8.16 -13.39 -1.61
CA ALA A 870 7.12 -13.39 -2.64
C ALA A 870 7.63 -12.83 -3.97
N ALA A 871 8.44 -11.78 -3.94
CA ALA A 871 9.05 -11.19 -5.13
C ALA A 871 9.99 -12.18 -5.85
N ILE A 872 10.84 -12.88 -5.09
CA ILE A 872 11.75 -13.88 -5.65
C ILE A 872 10.98 -15.09 -6.20
N GLU A 873 9.96 -15.55 -5.50
CA GLU A 873 9.11 -16.65 -5.95
C GLU A 873 8.36 -16.30 -7.25
N ARG A 874 7.86 -15.07 -7.35
CA ARG A 874 7.27 -14.55 -8.58
C ARG A 874 8.26 -14.53 -9.74
N ILE A 875 9.50 -14.11 -9.50
CA ILE A 875 10.55 -14.12 -10.53
C ILE A 875 10.85 -15.55 -10.99
N ARG A 876 10.99 -16.47 -10.04
CA ARG A 876 11.26 -17.90 -10.29
C ARG A 876 10.16 -18.55 -11.14
N THR A 877 8.90 -18.19 -10.89
CA THR A 877 7.73 -18.76 -11.59
C THR A 877 7.41 -18.05 -12.90
N SER A 878 7.72 -16.75 -13.03
CA SER A 878 7.38 -15.94 -14.20
C SER A 878 8.47 -15.92 -15.29
N MET A 879 9.72 -16.22 -14.94
CA MET A 879 10.84 -16.25 -15.88
C MET A 879 11.30 -17.69 -16.11
N SER A 880 11.70 -18.01 -17.35
CA SER A 880 12.20 -19.35 -17.68
C SER A 880 13.55 -19.64 -17.04
N ASN A 881 13.65 -20.81 -16.41
CA ASN A 881 14.81 -21.34 -15.68
C ASN A 881 16.16 -21.03 -16.37
N ALA A 882 17.06 -20.36 -15.61
CA ALA A 882 18.47 -19.98 -15.88
C ALA A 882 18.80 -18.62 -15.22
N HIS A 883 18.67 -18.53 -13.89
CA HIS A 883 18.83 -17.27 -13.15
C HIS A 883 19.68 -17.45 -11.88
N HIS A 884 20.67 -16.59 -11.72
CA HIS A 884 21.42 -16.40 -10.48
C HIS A 884 20.96 -15.10 -9.83
N LEU A 885 20.45 -15.17 -8.59
CA LEU A 885 19.88 -14.02 -7.88
C LEU A 885 20.74 -13.68 -6.67
N ASN A 886 21.23 -12.44 -6.63
CA ASN A 886 21.91 -11.86 -5.47
C ASN A 886 20.91 -11.06 -4.64
N THR A 887 20.64 -11.48 -3.40
CA THR A 887 20.03 -10.60 -2.39
C THR A 887 21.13 -9.91 -1.62
N VAL A 888 21.26 -8.60 -1.78
CA VAL A 888 22.34 -7.82 -1.16
C VAL A 888 21.87 -7.28 0.18
N GLY A 889 22.69 -7.46 1.22
CA GLY A 889 22.43 -6.98 2.57
C GLY A 889 22.30 -5.46 2.65
N MET A 890 21.54 -5.00 3.64
CA MET A 890 21.31 -3.58 3.84
C MET A 890 22.56 -2.87 4.36
N MET A 891 22.70 -1.59 3.99
CA MET A 891 23.67 -0.69 4.62
C MET A 891 23.11 -0.12 5.93
N ARG A 892 24.00 0.17 6.89
CA ARG A 892 23.63 0.82 8.17
C ARG A 892 23.31 2.31 7.96
N VAL A 893 22.15 2.60 7.38
CA VAL A 893 21.73 3.97 7.03
C VAL A 893 21.65 4.91 8.24
N GLN A 894 21.37 4.37 9.43
CA GLN A 894 21.37 5.13 10.69
C GLN A 894 22.78 5.68 11.03
N ASP A 895 23.85 4.99 10.65
CA ASP A 895 25.21 5.44 10.91
C ASP A 895 25.61 6.57 9.94
N ILE A 896 24.97 6.69 8.78
CA ILE A 896 25.24 7.76 7.80
C ILE A 896 24.85 9.12 8.38
N VAL A 897 23.67 9.19 8.99
CA VAL A 897 23.17 10.42 9.64
C VAL A 897 24.10 10.82 10.78
N VAL A 898 24.53 9.86 11.60
CA VAL A 898 25.48 10.12 12.71
C VAL A 898 26.85 10.56 12.20
N ASN A 899 27.37 9.92 11.15
CA ASN A 899 28.69 10.22 10.61
C ASN A 899 28.73 11.61 9.94
N THR A 900 27.70 11.95 9.17
CA THR A 900 27.63 13.19 8.39
C THR A 900 27.30 14.43 9.23
N ALA A 901 26.66 14.27 10.39
CA ALA A 901 26.36 15.37 11.32
C ALA A 901 27.62 16.16 11.78
N ASN A 902 28.80 15.52 11.76
CA ASN A 902 30.06 16.17 12.12
C ASN A 902 30.69 17.00 10.98
N PHE A 903 30.14 16.93 9.76
CA PHE A 903 30.68 17.58 8.57
C PHE A 903 29.81 18.73 8.11
N THR A 904 29.49 19.66 9.02
CA THR A 904 28.62 20.81 8.73
C THR A 904 29.09 21.62 7.52
N ASP A 905 30.41 21.73 7.28
CA ASP A 905 31.01 22.46 6.15
C ASP A 905 30.77 21.81 4.79
N TYR A 906 30.62 20.48 4.76
CA TYR A 906 30.33 19.71 3.55
C TYR A 906 28.81 19.51 3.38
N CYS A 907 28.14 19.15 4.48
CA CYS A 907 26.70 19.00 4.60
C CYS A 907 26.04 20.30 5.01
N GLN A 908 26.20 21.30 4.16
CA GLN A 908 25.64 22.62 4.41
C GLN A 908 24.13 22.62 4.21
N PRO A 909 23.37 23.28 5.11
CA PRO A 909 22.01 23.64 4.82
C PRO A 909 21.94 24.42 3.51
N ILE A 910 20.87 24.26 2.74
CA ILE A 910 20.64 25.07 1.54
C ILE A 910 20.79 26.56 1.93
N PRO A 911 21.66 27.36 1.27
CA PRO A 911 21.94 28.72 1.72
C PRO A 911 20.67 29.56 1.93
N GLY A 912 20.40 29.95 3.17
CA GLY A 912 19.17 30.66 3.58
C GLY A 912 18.07 29.79 4.20
N SER A 913 18.33 28.51 4.43
CA SER A 913 17.43 27.54 5.09
C SER A 913 18.16 26.83 6.23
N ASN A 914 17.39 26.22 7.16
CA ASN A 914 17.91 25.25 8.13
C ASN A 914 17.75 23.80 7.62
N PHE A 915 17.32 23.62 6.36
CA PHE A 915 17.11 22.31 5.74
C PHE A 915 18.44 21.61 5.45
N ILE A 916 18.68 20.49 6.11
CA ILE A 916 19.81 19.58 5.88
C ILE A 916 19.22 18.30 5.28
N GLY A 917 19.71 17.87 4.10
CA GLY A 917 19.09 16.78 3.34
C GLY A 917 18.90 15.48 4.13
N HIS A 918 19.92 15.04 4.86
CA HIS A 918 19.88 13.77 5.60
C HIS A 918 18.85 13.75 6.74
N ASP A 919 18.45 14.92 7.24
CA ASP A 919 17.37 15.07 8.23
C ASP A 919 15.98 14.84 7.61
N HIS A 920 15.89 14.50 6.32
CA HIS A 920 14.61 14.29 5.64
C HIS A 920 14.59 13.05 4.75
N GLU A 921 15.74 12.42 4.47
CA GLU A 921 15.80 11.17 3.69
C GLU A 921 15.36 9.94 4.50
N CYS A 922 15.43 10.01 5.85
CA CYS A 922 15.17 8.87 6.71
C CYS A 922 14.37 9.27 7.97
N GLU A 923 13.05 9.07 7.93
CA GLU A 923 12.11 9.51 8.99
C GLU A 923 12.44 8.95 10.38
N CYS A 924 12.88 7.69 10.44
CA CYS A 924 13.25 7.01 11.68
C CYS A 924 14.65 7.42 12.20
N SER A 925 15.32 8.41 11.62
CA SER A 925 16.67 8.83 12.06
C SER A 925 16.70 10.04 13.01
N HIS A 926 15.56 10.71 13.27
CA HIS A 926 15.52 12.04 13.92
C HIS A 926 15.68 12.07 15.45
N SER A 927 15.84 10.94 16.12
CA SER A 927 16.04 10.92 17.58
C SER A 927 16.95 9.78 18.02
N ALA A 928 17.64 9.95 19.15
CA ALA A 928 18.47 8.89 19.74
C ALA A 928 17.67 7.60 20.03
N ALA A 929 16.39 7.74 20.38
CA ALA A 929 15.49 6.59 20.56
C ALA A 929 15.24 5.87 19.23
N ASN A 930 14.95 6.62 18.17
CA ASN A 930 14.68 6.04 16.85
C ASN A 930 15.94 5.41 16.24
N LEU A 931 17.12 6.04 16.40
CA LEU A 931 18.41 5.45 16.01
C LEU A 931 18.70 4.13 16.74
N THR A 932 18.28 4.02 18.02
CA THR A 932 18.39 2.76 18.77
C THR A 932 17.47 1.69 18.17
N ILE A 933 16.21 2.04 17.85
CA ILE A 933 15.28 1.14 17.15
C ILE A 933 15.89 0.64 15.84
N MET A 934 16.41 1.54 15.00
CA MET A 934 17.05 1.15 13.74
C MET A 934 18.28 0.25 13.98
N SER A 935 19.10 0.56 14.98
CA SER A 935 20.27 -0.27 15.32
C SER A 935 19.87 -1.68 15.78
N ASP A 936 18.75 -1.82 16.50
CA ASP A 936 18.25 -3.10 16.99
C ASP A 936 17.55 -3.92 15.89
N LEU A 937 16.92 -3.25 14.92
CA LEU A 937 16.25 -3.88 13.80
C LEU A 937 17.20 -4.24 12.65
N PHE A 938 18.28 -3.49 12.45
CA PHE A 938 19.22 -3.71 11.34
C PHE A 938 19.70 -5.16 11.18
N PRO A 939 20.15 -5.87 12.25
CA PRO A 939 20.53 -7.27 12.14
C PRO A 939 19.38 -8.17 11.69
N GLN A 940 18.14 -7.84 12.06
CA GLN A 940 16.94 -8.63 11.75
C GLN A 940 16.57 -8.55 10.26
N TYR A 941 16.73 -7.39 9.61
CA TYR A 941 16.54 -7.28 8.16
C TYR A 941 17.58 -8.11 7.38
N ASN A 942 18.84 -8.05 7.79
CA ASN A 942 19.90 -8.86 7.16
C ASN A 942 19.69 -10.36 7.42
N GLN A 943 19.22 -10.72 8.61
CA GLN A 943 18.79 -12.08 8.92
C GLN A 943 17.59 -12.52 8.07
N ALA A 944 16.63 -11.63 7.82
CA ALA A 944 15.49 -11.91 6.94
C ALA A 944 15.96 -12.19 5.50
N LEU A 945 16.83 -11.35 4.93
CA LEU A 945 17.42 -11.59 3.60
C LEU A 945 18.20 -12.91 3.54
N GLN A 946 18.99 -13.19 4.57
CA GLN A 946 19.72 -14.46 4.68
C GLN A 946 18.75 -15.66 4.77
N GLY A 947 17.67 -15.55 5.55
CA GLY A 947 16.64 -16.59 5.67
C GLY A 947 15.91 -16.85 4.36
N VAL A 948 15.60 -15.80 3.59
CA VAL A 948 15.03 -15.93 2.25
C VAL A 948 16.00 -16.66 1.31
N ALA A 949 17.29 -16.33 1.32
CA ALA A 949 18.27 -17.06 0.52
C ALA A 949 18.38 -18.53 0.96
N GLN A 950 18.41 -18.80 2.27
CA GLN A 950 18.45 -20.15 2.82
C GLN A 950 17.22 -20.99 2.44
N HIS A 951 16.03 -20.37 2.38
CA HIS A 951 14.80 -21.04 1.92
C HIS A 951 14.98 -21.62 0.51
N PHE A 952 15.50 -20.83 -0.42
CA PHE A 952 15.79 -21.26 -1.80
C PHE A 952 17.05 -22.12 -1.96
N GLN A 953 17.82 -22.30 -0.88
CA GLN A 953 18.95 -23.23 -0.82
C GLN A 953 18.58 -24.55 -0.12
N SER A 954 17.34 -24.69 0.37
CA SER A 954 16.86 -25.91 1.01
C SER A 954 16.81 -27.08 0.02
N SER A 955 16.76 -28.31 0.53
CA SER A 955 16.76 -29.54 -0.27
C SER A 955 15.62 -29.63 -1.29
N VAL A 956 14.51 -28.92 -1.06
CA VAL A 956 13.38 -28.82 -1.99
C VAL A 956 13.77 -28.11 -3.29
N PHE A 957 14.57 -27.04 -3.18
CA PHE A 957 15.01 -26.24 -4.32
C PHE A 957 16.40 -26.64 -4.83
N GLU A 958 17.18 -27.41 -4.07
CA GLU A 958 18.50 -27.92 -4.48
C GLU A 958 18.43 -28.78 -5.77
N ALA A 959 17.28 -29.39 -6.04
CA ALA A 959 17.03 -30.11 -7.28
C ALA A 959 16.96 -29.20 -8.53
N ASP A 960 16.68 -27.90 -8.37
CA ASP A 960 16.67 -26.94 -9.47
C ASP A 960 18.10 -26.55 -9.86
N GLN A 961 18.61 -27.23 -10.88
CA GLN A 961 19.96 -27.00 -11.41
C GLN A 961 20.09 -25.67 -12.16
N GLN A 962 19.01 -24.90 -12.36
CA GLN A 962 19.00 -23.68 -13.18
C GLN A 962 18.62 -22.42 -12.40
N PHE A 963 18.45 -22.53 -11.09
CA PHE A 963 18.08 -21.42 -10.22
C PHE A 963 18.92 -21.42 -8.93
N ALA A 964 19.41 -20.24 -8.53
CA ALA A 964 20.04 -20.07 -7.23
C ALA A 964 19.77 -18.67 -6.68
N VAL A 965 19.56 -18.61 -5.36
CA VAL A 965 19.52 -17.36 -4.60
C VAL A 965 20.70 -17.34 -3.64
N VAL A 966 21.42 -16.23 -3.62
CA VAL A 966 22.64 -16.06 -2.83
C VAL A 966 22.56 -14.75 -2.05
N TYR A 967 22.76 -14.85 -0.74
CA TYR A 967 22.88 -13.69 0.12
C TYR A 967 24.30 -13.11 0.03
N GLN A 968 24.40 -11.82 -0.32
CA GLN A 968 25.65 -11.06 -0.34
C GLN A 968 25.59 -10.01 0.78
N PRO A 969 26.20 -10.24 1.95
CA PRO A 969 25.99 -9.39 3.13
C PRO A 969 26.38 -7.92 2.92
N LEU A 970 27.44 -7.66 2.15
CA LEU A 970 27.98 -6.32 1.86
C LEU A 970 28.02 -5.41 3.10
N LEU A 971 28.57 -5.92 4.22
CA LEU A 971 28.57 -5.24 5.51
C LEU A 971 29.58 -4.08 5.52
N VAL A 972 29.16 -2.89 5.14
CA VAL A 972 30.01 -1.70 5.05
C VAL A 972 30.16 -1.01 6.41
N ASP A 973 31.40 -0.66 6.77
CA ASP A 973 31.71 0.25 7.87
C ASP A 973 31.53 1.71 7.42
N ILE A 974 30.36 2.28 7.68
CA ILE A 974 30.01 3.66 7.28
C ILE A 974 30.97 4.69 7.90
N PHE A 975 31.50 4.44 9.11
CA PHE A 975 32.43 5.37 9.76
C PHE A 975 33.82 5.39 9.10
N SER A 976 34.13 4.39 8.27
CA SER A 976 35.37 4.38 7.49
C SER A 976 35.29 5.21 6.20
N PHE A 977 34.09 5.65 5.81
CA PHE A 977 33.90 6.41 4.58
C PHE A 977 34.49 7.81 4.71
N PRO A 978 35.32 8.27 3.74
CA PRO A 978 35.60 9.69 3.62
C PRO A 978 34.29 10.42 3.28
N ILE A 979 34.14 11.67 3.69
CA ILE A 979 32.88 12.41 3.50
C ILE A 979 32.49 12.53 2.02
N GLU A 980 33.48 12.55 1.12
CA GLU A 980 33.31 12.56 -0.34
C GLU A 980 32.71 11.27 -0.90
N ALA A 981 32.67 10.18 -0.11
CA ALA A 981 31.96 8.96 -0.45
C ALA A 981 30.43 9.09 -0.22
N ILE A 982 29.97 10.19 0.38
CA ILE A 982 28.56 10.55 0.54
C ILE A 982 28.25 11.76 -0.36
N SER A 983 27.07 11.75 -0.98
CA SER A 983 26.63 12.84 -1.84
C SER A 983 26.54 14.14 -1.05
N ASN A 984 27.07 15.23 -1.60
CA ASN A 984 26.96 16.56 -1.02
C ASN A 984 25.63 17.26 -1.32
N ILE A 985 24.66 16.56 -1.95
CA ILE A 985 23.30 17.09 -2.19
C ILE A 985 22.40 16.82 -1.00
N ASP A 986 22.29 15.55 -0.61
CA ASP A 986 21.44 15.10 0.49
C ASP A 986 22.23 14.71 1.73
N CYS A 987 23.56 14.56 1.64
CA CYS A 987 24.39 14.04 2.72
C CYS A 987 23.93 12.69 3.27
N PHE A 988 23.36 11.87 2.41
CA PHE A 988 22.81 10.57 2.77
C PHE A 988 23.17 9.50 1.75
N HIS A 989 22.90 9.73 0.46
CA HIS A 989 23.11 8.72 -0.56
C HIS A 989 24.60 8.55 -0.91
N PRO A 990 25.04 7.33 -1.28
CA PRO A 990 26.41 7.09 -1.72
C PRO A 990 26.78 7.94 -2.96
N SER A 991 27.97 8.52 -2.95
CA SER A 991 28.49 9.24 -4.12
C SER A 991 29.06 8.31 -5.17
N THR A 992 29.48 8.86 -6.32
CA THR A 992 30.19 8.14 -7.39
C THR A 992 31.40 7.38 -6.85
N LEU A 993 32.08 7.94 -5.84
CA LEU A 993 33.23 7.30 -5.20
C LEU A 993 32.81 6.04 -4.42
N ALA A 994 31.74 6.12 -3.64
CA ALA A 994 31.20 4.96 -2.94
C ALA A 994 30.64 3.92 -3.91
N HIS A 995 29.90 4.33 -4.93
CA HIS A 995 29.38 3.44 -5.97
C HIS A 995 30.51 2.62 -6.62
N ASN A 996 31.61 3.27 -7.00
CA ASN A 996 32.80 2.61 -7.57
C ASN A 996 33.36 1.54 -6.61
N TRP A 997 33.50 1.87 -5.33
CA TRP A 997 34.03 0.94 -4.34
C TRP A 997 33.07 -0.22 -4.04
N LEU A 998 31.79 0.06 -3.86
CA LEU A 998 30.73 -0.93 -3.65
C LEU A 998 30.66 -1.94 -4.80
N SER A 999 30.84 -1.49 -6.04
CA SER A 999 30.91 -2.38 -7.21
C SER A 999 32.03 -3.39 -7.11
N LYS A 1000 33.23 -2.95 -6.72
CA LYS A 1000 34.39 -3.84 -6.55
C LYS A 1000 34.15 -4.84 -5.42
N MET A 1001 33.55 -4.40 -4.32
CA MET A 1001 33.26 -5.24 -3.16
C MET A 1001 32.20 -6.29 -3.49
N LEU A 1002 31.07 -5.89 -4.08
CA LEU A 1002 30.02 -6.81 -4.52
C LEU A 1002 30.56 -7.82 -5.55
N TRP A 1003 31.31 -7.34 -6.55
CA TRP A 1003 31.95 -8.21 -7.54
C TRP A 1003 32.87 -9.25 -6.89
N ARG A 1004 33.75 -8.83 -5.98
CA ARG A 1004 34.66 -9.73 -5.27
C ARG A 1004 33.89 -10.74 -4.40
N MET A 1005 32.83 -10.30 -3.72
CA MET A 1005 31.99 -11.16 -2.87
C MET A 1005 31.31 -12.30 -3.64
N MET A 1006 31.02 -12.10 -4.93
CA MET A 1006 30.44 -13.14 -5.78
C MET A 1006 31.35 -14.37 -5.97
N PHE A 1007 32.65 -14.28 -5.65
CA PHE A 1007 33.61 -15.38 -5.74
C PHE A 1007 34.14 -15.86 -4.37
N MET A 1008 33.71 -15.22 -3.29
CA MET A 1008 34.12 -15.59 -1.93
C MET A 1008 33.29 -16.74 -1.39
N GLN A 1009 33.88 -17.50 -0.46
CA GLN A 1009 33.16 -18.50 0.34
C GLN A 1009 32.40 -17.82 1.50
N PRO A 1010 31.30 -18.40 2.02
CA PRO A 1010 30.47 -17.78 3.06
C PRO A 1010 31.21 -17.29 4.31
N ASP A 1011 32.21 -18.04 4.77
CA ASP A 1011 33.04 -17.70 5.93
C ASP A 1011 33.89 -16.44 5.70
N GLN A 1012 34.29 -16.18 4.45
CA GLN A 1012 35.05 -15.01 4.05
C GLN A 1012 34.20 -13.74 3.92
N LYS A 1013 32.87 -13.86 3.91
CA LYS A 1013 31.92 -12.74 3.69
C LYS A 1013 31.43 -12.09 4.99
N GLN A 1014 31.86 -12.58 6.16
CA GLN A 1014 31.38 -12.12 7.47
C GLN A 1014 32.12 -10.88 8.00
N GLU A 1015 33.23 -10.48 7.37
CA GLU A 1015 34.01 -9.32 7.80
C GLU A 1015 33.35 -8.00 7.40
N THR A 1016 33.35 -7.03 8.33
CA THR A 1016 32.93 -5.66 8.02
C THR A 1016 33.97 -4.99 7.11
N LEU A 1017 33.50 -4.51 5.95
CA LEU A 1017 34.31 -3.90 4.91
C LEU A 1017 34.62 -2.45 5.23
N LYS A 1018 35.92 -2.12 5.31
CA LYS A 1018 36.39 -0.75 5.44
C LYS A 1018 36.67 -0.14 4.07
N PHE A 1019 36.30 1.12 3.91
CA PHE A 1019 36.50 1.84 2.66
C PHE A 1019 37.97 1.90 2.27
N ASP A 1020 38.24 1.55 1.01
CA ASP A 1020 39.56 1.67 0.39
C ASP A 1020 39.39 2.05 -1.08
N ALA A 1021 39.62 3.32 -1.40
CA ALA A 1021 39.54 3.81 -2.79
C ALA A 1021 40.45 3.04 -3.76
N ASN A 1022 41.56 2.49 -3.27
CA ASN A 1022 42.55 1.75 -4.05
C ASN A 1022 42.28 0.24 -4.09
N ALA A 1023 41.16 -0.23 -3.54
CA ALA A 1023 40.80 -1.64 -3.58
C ALA A 1023 40.90 -2.17 -5.03
N PRO A 1024 41.59 -3.30 -5.26
CA PRO A 1024 41.76 -3.86 -6.60
C PRO A 1024 40.45 -4.51 -7.07
N ILE A 1025 40.28 -4.57 -8.40
CA ILE A 1025 39.22 -5.38 -9.01
C ILE A 1025 39.68 -6.84 -8.95
N PHE A 1026 38.81 -7.73 -8.48
CA PHE A 1026 39.08 -9.17 -8.50
C PHE A 1026 39.07 -9.69 -9.95
N CYS A 1027 40.16 -10.34 -10.37
CA CYS A 1027 40.29 -10.93 -11.70
C CYS A 1027 40.05 -12.46 -11.62
N PRO A 1028 38.87 -12.96 -12.03
CA PRO A 1028 38.62 -14.40 -12.10
C PRO A 1028 39.52 -15.10 -13.14
N THR A 1029 39.81 -16.37 -12.86
CA THR A 1029 40.52 -17.33 -13.72
C THR A 1029 39.54 -18.37 -14.29
N ASP A 1030 40.03 -19.26 -15.16
CA ASP A 1030 39.18 -20.32 -15.75
C ASP A 1030 38.62 -21.31 -14.71
N GLU A 1031 39.24 -21.41 -13.54
CA GLU A 1031 38.83 -22.29 -12.43
C GLU A 1031 37.78 -21.65 -11.53
N ASP A 1032 37.68 -20.32 -11.52
CA ASP A 1032 36.75 -19.61 -10.65
C ASP A 1032 35.31 -19.79 -11.11
N ARG A 1033 34.39 -19.89 -10.14
CA ARG A 1033 32.95 -19.96 -10.35
C ARG A 1033 32.27 -18.93 -9.46
N ILE A 1034 31.13 -18.42 -9.92
CA ILE A 1034 30.29 -17.58 -9.07
C ILE A 1034 29.73 -18.47 -7.95
N THR A 1035 30.01 -18.10 -6.71
CA THR A 1035 29.61 -18.87 -5.53
C THR A 1035 28.09 -18.84 -5.39
N THR A 1036 27.53 -20.00 -5.07
CA THR A 1036 26.07 -20.24 -4.98
C THR A 1036 25.64 -20.85 -3.65
N LEU A 1037 26.60 -21.12 -2.74
CA LEU A 1037 26.39 -21.60 -1.37
C LEU A 1037 26.84 -20.52 -0.39
#